data_AF-A0A291PDW0-F1
#
_entry.id   AF-A0A291PDW0-F1
#
_cell.length_a   1.000
_cell.length_b   1.000
_cell.length_c   1.000
_cell.angle_alpha   90.00
_cell.angle_beta   90.00
_cell.angle_gamma   90.00
#
_symmetry.space_group_name_H-M   'P 1'
#
loop_
_entity.id
_entity.type
_entity.pdbx_description
1 polymer ?
#
loop_
_entity_poly.entity_id
_entity_poly.type
_entity_poly.pdbx_seq_one_letter_code
_entity_poly.pdbx_strand_id
1 'polypeptide(L)'
;MLMNESMQILPQFVLRVLRSVLYPLKSDFPLLRELSFESEKDKDSFRAILYHCEYLQRSHPSDGRITMVIGCTRLLLNIPTASEALELLNTRAPSRVCATLLLCVRAHFQNWSLAKDELAGYLSQHVPLPHPVFSSLAKTITCHNQYEGWVSLSLTGKLVLTDYTSLSTKNLSLIIDKKTFSLASLVYVRKGPEIRITLPENWKTARSITLESPDRKYIGTVFNIDNFLKIDGFVEATETYLKGWARYRSEPERPVKLHITAQSSKTHTSARSTLYRPIKITTCPTKLFDIRNLSGEACLPPFSYPLSNISFSEKSLSVTTETGVQLYGSPLHYNILAEQAVLYAHASRETFPALYKKRVNPSQSGIRKVVVIIPVYNGFETTRLCLKQVLRHNPDNARVIVINDASPNEDIVHFLNSLPENEYFSILHNDRNLGFPASVNKGMRQREAGEDVILLNSDTIVLENWISQLQKAVYSKENIGTATPLSNNATIFSYPDKDGKNPFPTIEECEELNRIMMQSWRGELPEVPTAHGFCMYIKSECLESVGLFREDIFAQGYGEENDFSRRATALGWRHVACLGTYVGHAESQSFSHVKTDLMGRNLGIMNDVHKGYGQIVRNWQLNDPLLFYRRRLDLARFRKHYGLQKSVFLIAHDREGGILRHIGHRSIDYVKYGYVSFTLKPDRLENGKKIWRLDSVLQQHFPNLIIPQSLSAFRHLAEHLNCQKIEIHSYIGNGLENTLHLSQIGLPYDVYIHDYSWFCPQITLTQDTGTYCGEPSETVCQSCLRERGSKTGEHSAIPVLRQKSAAILEHAEQVIAPSQDTAQRLRRYFSAPINVIPWEILPDLREITFPALPASRKRIIGILGAISTEKGFYQILALARFIAQNAFPIEFVLIGYSCNDNALLETGVVKITGKYKEFEIKHFIEKFRIDWFFLPSIWPETWSYVLTQLWMVEKPVIVYDIGAPAERIRQAGGGLIVPLHMPYSRLVWILHDPVKFQQIRPENNSSR
;
A
#
# COMPACT_ATOMS: atom_id res chain seq x y z
N MET A 1 -9.83 46.35 7.64
CA MET A 1 -9.06 46.43 8.91
C MET A 1 -8.97 45.10 9.65
N LEU A 2 -10.07 44.36 9.91
CA LEU A 2 -10.04 43.06 10.64
C LEU A 2 -9.15 41.96 10.01
N MET A 3 -8.87 42.04 8.70
CA MET A 3 -8.01 41.11 7.97
C MET A 3 -6.52 41.21 8.36
N ASN A 4 -6.04 42.42 8.75
CA ASN A 4 -4.61 42.67 8.97
C ASN A 4 -4.08 42.22 10.33
N GLU A 5 -4.88 42.23 11.40
CA GLU A 5 -4.42 41.81 12.73
C GLU A 5 -4.51 40.28 12.91
N SER A 6 -5.56 39.66 12.37
CA SER A 6 -5.83 38.23 12.51
C SER A 6 -4.83 37.33 11.77
N MET A 7 -4.33 37.81 10.62
CA MET A 7 -3.41 37.07 9.75
C MET A 7 -1.92 37.18 10.12
N GLN A 8 -1.53 38.10 11.02
CA GLN A 8 -0.11 38.27 11.42
C GLN A 8 0.47 37.07 12.17
N ILE A 9 -0.36 36.30 12.87
CA ILE A 9 0.08 35.15 13.69
C ILE A 9 0.22 33.88 12.81
N LEU A 10 -0.40 33.87 11.63
CA LEU A 10 -0.46 32.71 10.75
C LEU A 10 0.93 32.23 10.31
N PRO A 11 1.82 33.07 9.77
CA PRO A 11 3.10 32.58 9.28
C PRO A 11 4.00 32.16 10.44
N GLN A 12 3.91 32.80 11.62
CA GLN A 12 4.65 32.37 12.81
C GLN A 12 4.28 30.95 13.25
N PHE A 13 2.99 30.58 13.19
CA PHE A 13 2.54 29.22 13.46
C PHE A 13 3.10 28.23 12.42
N VAL A 14 3.02 28.57 11.13
CA VAL A 14 3.53 27.72 10.04
C VAL A 14 5.05 27.54 10.15
N LEU A 15 5.81 28.60 10.47
CA LEU A 15 7.25 28.53 10.70
C LEU A 15 7.59 27.64 11.89
N ARG A 16 6.81 27.71 12.98
CA ARG A 16 7.02 26.86 14.16
C ARG A 16 6.83 25.39 13.83
N VAL A 17 5.78 25.04 13.07
CA VAL A 17 5.58 23.68 12.57
C VAL A 17 6.74 23.27 11.67
N LEU A 18 7.07 24.10 10.67
CA LEU A 18 8.15 23.83 9.73
C LEU A 18 9.49 23.55 10.44
N ARG A 19 9.87 24.36 11.43
CA ARG A 19 11.10 24.13 12.23
C ARG A 19 11.07 22.81 12.99
N SER A 20 9.92 22.47 13.57
CA SER A 20 9.76 21.26 14.39
C SER A 20 9.89 19.97 13.58
N VAL A 21 9.60 20.02 12.28
CA VAL A 21 9.71 18.87 11.36
C VAL A 21 11.01 18.89 10.56
N LEU A 22 11.46 20.06 10.10
CA LEU A 22 12.67 20.17 9.27
C LEU A 22 13.93 19.82 10.06
N TYR A 23 14.04 20.21 11.33
CA TYR A 23 15.26 19.96 12.11
C TYR A 23 15.58 18.46 12.27
N PRO A 24 14.63 17.60 12.66
CA PRO A 24 14.85 16.15 12.64
C PRO A 24 15.15 15.60 11.24
N LEU A 25 14.46 16.08 10.20
CA LEU A 25 14.71 15.64 8.81
C LEU A 25 16.14 15.89 8.32
N LYS A 26 16.79 16.97 8.78
CA LYS A 26 18.20 17.25 8.43
C LYS A 26 19.18 16.18 8.92
N SER A 27 18.83 15.48 10.01
CA SER A 27 19.67 14.40 10.52
C SER A 27 19.61 13.17 9.61
N ASP A 28 18.42 12.89 9.05
CA ASP A 28 18.17 11.75 8.17
C ASP A 28 18.61 12.01 6.71
N PHE A 29 18.55 13.27 6.23
CA PHE A 29 18.79 13.61 4.83
C PHE A 29 19.92 14.66 4.66
N PRO A 30 21.12 14.26 4.18
CA PRO A 30 22.27 15.15 4.02
C PRO A 30 22.00 16.39 3.15
N LEU A 31 21.18 16.27 2.10
CA LEU A 31 20.80 17.36 1.19
C LEU A 31 20.14 18.56 1.88
N LEU A 32 19.60 18.38 3.09
CA LEU A 32 18.91 19.44 3.83
C LEU A 32 19.79 20.12 4.89
N ARG A 33 21.00 19.60 5.17
CA ARG A 33 21.82 20.03 6.32
C ARG A 33 22.13 21.52 6.30
N GLU A 34 22.54 22.03 5.14
CA GLU A 34 22.97 23.42 4.94
C GLU A 34 21.79 24.41 4.75
N LEU A 35 20.56 23.93 4.60
CA LEU A 35 19.41 24.79 4.34
C LEU A 35 18.84 25.38 5.63
N SER A 36 18.98 26.68 5.84
CA SER A 36 18.40 27.39 7.00
C SER A 36 17.47 28.51 6.55
N PHE A 37 16.59 28.96 7.45
CA PHE A 37 15.78 30.16 7.25
C PHE A 37 15.61 30.90 8.57
N GLU A 38 15.64 32.22 8.52
CA GLU A 38 15.55 33.07 9.73
C GLU A 38 14.14 33.60 9.97
N SER A 39 13.43 33.96 8.89
CA SER A 39 12.10 34.59 8.95
C SER A 39 11.18 34.17 7.81
N GLU A 40 9.90 34.54 7.90
CA GLU A 40 8.88 34.35 6.86
C GLU A 40 9.17 35.08 5.54
N LYS A 41 10.11 36.04 5.54
CA LYS A 41 10.49 36.81 4.35
C LYS A 41 11.55 36.11 3.50
N ASP A 42 12.13 35.01 3.99
CA ASP A 42 13.21 34.27 3.35
C ASP A 42 12.71 33.35 2.23
N LYS A 43 12.17 33.96 1.17
CA LYS A 43 11.55 33.23 0.05
C LYS A 43 12.54 32.36 -0.71
N ASP A 44 13.82 32.74 -0.75
CA ASP A 44 14.82 31.97 -1.49
C ASP A 44 15.23 30.71 -0.75
N SER A 45 15.41 30.77 0.57
CA SER A 45 15.60 29.57 1.39
C SER A 45 14.39 28.64 1.31
N PHE A 46 13.16 29.17 1.33
CA PHE A 46 11.96 28.35 1.15
C PHE A 46 11.90 27.68 -0.24
N ARG A 47 12.31 28.37 -1.31
CA ARG A 47 12.39 27.75 -2.64
C ARG A 47 13.42 26.63 -2.69
N ALA A 48 14.58 26.81 -2.05
CA ALA A 48 15.60 25.77 -1.94
C ALA A 48 15.09 24.56 -1.15
N ILE A 49 14.50 24.80 0.03
CA ILE A 49 13.90 23.75 0.87
C ILE A 49 12.81 22.99 0.09
N LEU A 50 11.92 23.71 -0.58
CA LEU A 50 10.86 23.09 -1.39
C LEU A 50 11.44 22.23 -2.50
N TYR A 51 12.44 22.72 -3.24
CA TYR A 51 13.08 21.97 -4.32
C TYR A 51 13.69 20.66 -3.83
N HIS A 52 14.47 20.69 -2.75
CA HIS A 52 15.08 19.48 -2.19
C HIS A 52 14.03 18.54 -1.58
N CYS A 53 12.99 19.05 -0.93
CA CYS A 53 11.93 18.22 -0.37
C CYS A 53 11.05 17.59 -1.45
N GLU A 54 10.76 18.28 -2.56
CA GLU A 54 10.05 17.71 -3.70
C GLU A 54 10.86 16.58 -4.36
N TYR A 55 12.18 16.73 -4.46
CA TYR A 55 13.08 15.64 -4.87
C TYR A 55 13.01 14.46 -3.87
N LEU A 56 13.14 14.74 -2.56
CA LEU A 56 13.09 13.71 -1.53
C LEU A 56 11.74 12.99 -1.48
N GLN A 57 10.62 13.68 -1.68
CA GLN A 57 9.29 13.07 -1.72
C GLN A 57 9.17 12.04 -2.85
N ARG A 58 9.82 12.28 -4.01
CA ARG A 58 9.85 11.31 -5.12
C ARG A 58 10.64 10.04 -4.76
N SER A 59 11.64 10.15 -3.88
CA SER A 59 12.44 9.02 -3.40
C SER A 59 11.86 8.34 -2.14
N HIS A 60 11.10 9.07 -1.32
CA HIS A 60 10.53 8.62 -0.04
C HIS A 60 9.03 9.00 0.07
N PRO A 61 8.14 8.44 -0.76
CA PRO A 61 6.74 8.89 -0.88
C PRO A 61 5.85 8.61 0.34
N SER A 62 6.32 7.78 1.28
CA SER A 62 5.57 7.42 2.49
C SER A 62 5.91 8.26 3.72
N ASP A 63 6.94 9.12 3.65
CA ASP A 63 7.37 9.92 4.80
C ASP A 63 6.46 11.15 5.00
N GLY A 64 5.65 11.11 6.06
CA GLY A 64 4.73 12.20 6.41
C GLY A 64 5.44 13.51 6.77
N ARG A 65 6.68 13.44 7.26
CA ARG A 65 7.48 14.63 7.65
C ARG A 65 7.85 15.45 6.42
N ILE A 66 8.30 14.80 5.35
CA ILE A 66 8.62 15.45 4.06
C ILE A 66 7.38 16.14 3.50
N THR A 67 6.25 15.44 3.52
CA THR A 67 4.97 15.97 3.03
C THR A 67 4.52 17.20 3.84
N MET A 68 4.71 17.19 5.17
CA MET A 68 4.41 18.33 6.03
C MET A 68 5.30 19.54 5.70
N VAL A 69 6.60 19.33 5.50
CA VAL A 69 7.53 20.39 5.09
C VAL A 69 7.11 20.99 3.75
N ILE A 70 6.74 20.17 2.76
CA ILE A 70 6.24 20.65 1.46
C ILE A 70 4.98 21.51 1.64
N GLY A 71 3.99 21.02 2.39
CA GLY A 71 2.75 21.76 2.66
C GLY A 71 2.99 23.11 3.31
N CYS A 72 3.79 23.15 4.38
CA CYS A 72 4.15 24.40 5.07
C CYS A 72 4.95 25.35 4.17
N THR A 73 5.92 24.84 3.41
CA THR A 73 6.78 25.67 2.55
C THR A 73 6.00 26.24 1.36
N ARG A 74 5.11 25.44 0.74
CA ARG A 74 4.19 25.92 -0.31
C ARG A 74 3.27 27.01 0.21
N LEU A 75 2.72 26.85 1.43
CA LEU A 75 1.88 27.87 2.05
C LEU A 75 2.66 29.19 2.25
N LEU A 76 3.88 29.14 2.78
CA LEU A 76 4.75 30.31 2.96
C LEU A 76 5.15 30.98 1.63
N LEU A 77 5.22 30.20 0.55
CA LEU A 77 5.49 30.68 -0.80
C LEU A 77 4.24 31.13 -1.58
N ASN A 78 3.06 31.13 -0.96
CA ASN A 78 1.77 31.42 -1.59
C ASN A 78 1.43 30.49 -2.78
N ILE A 79 1.77 29.21 -2.67
CA ILE A 79 1.48 28.19 -3.70
C ILE A 79 0.17 27.45 -3.31
N PRO A 80 -0.92 27.52 -4.11
CA PRO A 80 -2.22 26.94 -3.76
C PRO A 80 -2.22 25.42 -3.50
N THR A 81 -1.31 24.68 -4.15
CA THR A 81 -1.14 23.22 -3.98
C THR A 81 -0.54 22.82 -2.62
N ALA A 82 -0.45 23.74 -1.67
CA ALA A 82 -0.19 23.44 -0.26
C ALA A 82 -1.28 22.55 0.35
N SER A 83 -2.54 22.69 -0.10
CA SER A 83 -3.65 21.90 0.45
C SER A 83 -3.52 20.42 0.17
N GLU A 84 -3.07 20.03 -1.03
CA GLU A 84 -2.91 18.63 -1.44
C GLU A 84 -2.03 17.83 -0.47
N ALA A 85 -0.91 18.43 -0.04
CA ALA A 85 0.00 17.80 0.91
C ALA A 85 -0.64 17.61 2.30
N LEU A 86 -1.38 18.61 2.78
CA LEU A 86 -2.00 18.57 4.11
C LEU A 86 -3.27 17.71 4.14
N GLU A 87 -4.04 17.67 3.05
CA GLU A 87 -5.18 16.76 2.89
C GLU A 87 -4.70 15.31 2.93
N LEU A 88 -3.66 14.98 2.16
CA LEU A 88 -3.06 13.63 2.15
C LEU A 88 -2.63 13.19 3.56
N LEU A 89 -2.02 14.09 4.33
CA LEU A 89 -1.64 13.83 5.71
C LEU A 89 -2.86 13.63 6.61
N ASN A 90 -3.86 14.50 6.50
CA ASN A 90 -5.06 14.44 7.34
C ASN A 90 -5.87 13.14 7.10
N THR A 91 -5.91 12.64 5.85
CA THR A 91 -6.54 11.36 5.53
C THR A 91 -5.79 10.17 6.08
N ARG A 92 -4.45 10.16 5.98
CA ARG A 92 -3.61 9.06 6.48
C ARG A 92 -3.57 9.04 8.01
N ALA A 93 -3.59 10.21 8.61
CA ALA A 93 -3.34 10.39 10.02
C ALA A 93 -3.85 11.73 10.56
N PRO A 94 -5.09 11.77 11.07
CA PRO A 94 -5.70 13.01 11.54
C PRO A 94 -4.95 13.56 12.76
N SER A 95 -4.54 14.82 12.68
CA SER A 95 -3.87 15.57 13.75
C SER A 95 -4.49 16.95 13.88
N ARG A 96 -4.67 17.44 15.10
CA ARG A 96 -5.22 18.78 15.36
C ARG A 96 -4.35 19.88 14.74
N VAL A 97 -3.03 19.70 14.69
CA VAL A 97 -2.12 20.65 14.05
C VAL A 97 -2.27 20.61 12.53
N CYS A 98 -2.33 19.42 11.94
CA CYS A 98 -2.52 19.26 10.48
C CYS A 98 -3.87 19.84 10.03
N ALA A 99 -4.95 19.53 10.76
CA ALA A 99 -6.28 20.07 10.48
C ALA A 99 -6.30 21.61 10.65
N THR A 100 -5.59 22.15 11.65
CA THR A 100 -5.44 23.61 11.79
C THR A 100 -4.68 24.22 10.61
N LEU A 101 -3.61 23.57 10.12
CA LEU A 101 -2.90 24.02 8.91
C LEU A 101 -3.77 23.97 7.66
N LEU A 102 -4.66 22.97 7.54
CA LEU A 102 -5.62 22.93 6.44
C LEU A 102 -6.56 24.13 6.50
N LEU A 103 -7.08 24.48 7.68
CA LEU A 103 -7.83 25.73 7.90
C LEU A 103 -7.00 26.97 7.54
N CYS A 104 -5.71 27.00 7.89
CA CYS A 104 -4.78 28.06 7.50
C CYS A 104 -4.74 28.22 5.97
N VAL A 105 -4.57 27.11 5.24
CA VAL A 105 -4.51 27.13 3.77
C VAL A 105 -5.82 27.63 3.18
N ARG A 106 -6.97 27.14 3.64
CA ARG A 106 -8.28 27.56 3.10
C ARG A 106 -8.54 29.04 3.33
N ALA A 107 -8.26 29.53 4.53
CA ALA A 107 -8.43 30.95 4.86
C ALA A 107 -7.44 31.83 4.08
N HIS A 108 -6.18 31.41 3.95
CA HIS A 108 -5.13 32.14 3.23
C HIS A 108 -5.46 32.34 1.76
N PHE A 109 -6.01 31.32 1.10
CA PHE A 109 -6.47 31.39 -0.29
C PHE A 109 -7.96 31.78 -0.43
N GLN A 110 -8.59 32.28 0.63
CA GLN A 110 -9.95 32.83 0.63
C GLN A 110 -11.04 31.83 0.16
N ASN A 111 -10.84 30.53 0.34
CA ASN A 111 -11.86 29.52 0.06
C ASN A 111 -12.79 29.36 1.28
N TRP A 112 -13.65 30.37 1.49
CA TRP A 112 -14.41 30.54 2.73
C TRP A 112 -15.46 29.46 2.97
N SER A 113 -16.14 28.98 1.91
CA SER A 113 -17.14 27.90 2.04
C SER A 113 -16.49 26.62 2.55
N LEU A 114 -15.38 26.21 1.92
CA LEU A 114 -14.65 25.01 2.30
C LEU A 114 -14.00 25.17 3.69
N ALA A 115 -13.50 26.36 4.01
CA ALA A 115 -12.97 26.66 5.34
C ALA A 115 -14.04 26.51 6.44
N LYS A 116 -15.30 26.90 6.15
CA LYS A 116 -16.44 26.75 7.06
C LYS A 116 -16.78 25.28 7.29
N ASP A 117 -16.85 24.49 6.23
CA ASP A 117 -17.15 23.06 6.32
C ASP A 117 -16.06 22.31 7.11
N GLU A 118 -14.79 22.63 6.84
CA GLU A 118 -13.66 22.06 7.60
C GLU A 118 -13.65 22.51 9.06
N LEU A 119 -14.02 23.76 9.35
CA LEU A 119 -14.11 24.23 10.74
C LEU A 119 -15.24 23.52 11.48
N ALA A 120 -16.39 23.31 10.84
CA ALA A 120 -17.51 22.55 11.41
C ALA A 120 -17.10 21.10 11.69
N GLY A 121 -16.44 20.45 10.73
CA GLY A 121 -15.90 19.10 10.87
C GLY A 121 -14.90 19.02 12.03
N TYR A 122 -13.94 19.93 12.08
CA TYR A 122 -12.96 20.03 13.17
C TYR A 122 -13.65 20.13 14.53
N LEU A 123 -14.59 21.06 14.70
CA LEU A 123 -15.23 21.32 16.00
C LEU A 123 -16.09 20.15 16.47
N SER A 124 -16.70 19.40 15.55
CA SER A 124 -17.48 18.21 15.89
C SER A 124 -16.63 17.04 16.40
N GLN A 125 -15.34 16.99 16.02
CA GLN A 125 -14.45 15.86 16.30
C GLN A 125 -13.38 16.19 17.34
N HIS A 126 -12.96 17.46 17.45
CA HIS A 126 -11.79 17.86 18.23
C HIS A 126 -12.09 19.01 19.17
N VAL A 127 -11.39 18.98 20.31
CA VAL A 127 -11.25 20.16 21.17
C VAL A 127 -10.42 21.22 20.39
N PRO A 128 -10.82 22.51 20.43
CA PRO A 128 -10.04 23.61 19.85
C PRO A 128 -8.55 23.53 20.20
N LEU A 129 -7.68 23.77 19.22
CA LEU A 129 -6.25 23.81 19.44
C LEU A 129 -5.94 24.91 20.47
N PRO A 130 -5.20 24.63 21.57
CA PRO A 130 -4.91 25.63 22.60
C PRO A 130 -3.80 26.59 22.14
N HIS A 131 -4.03 27.28 21.01
CA HIS A 131 -3.11 28.20 20.37
C HIS A 131 -3.88 29.40 19.78
N PRO A 132 -3.39 30.66 19.93
CA PRO A 132 -4.10 31.85 19.47
C PRO A 132 -4.47 31.83 17.97
N VAL A 133 -3.68 31.13 17.14
CA VAL A 133 -3.94 30.96 15.70
C VAL A 133 -5.32 30.37 15.43
N PHE A 134 -5.79 29.42 16.25
CA PHE A 134 -7.05 28.73 16.02
C PHE A 134 -8.22 29.69 16.26
N SER A 135 -8.24 30.38 17.40
CA SER A 135 -9.27 31.37 17.71
C SER A 135 -9.31 32.51 16.68
N SER A 136 -8.14 32.94 16.19
CA SER A 136 -8.03 33.94 15.12
C SER A 136 -8.64 33.43 13.81
N LEU A 137 -8.27 32.22 13.36
CA LEU A 137 -8.79 31.59 12.15
C LEU A 137 -10.30 31.37 12.24
N ALA A 138 -10.79 30.80 13.35
CA ALA A 138 -12.20 30.55 13.57
C ALA A 138 -13.00 31.87 13.46
N LYS A 139 -12.53 32.95 14.10
CA LYS A 139 -13.13 34.28 13.98
C LYS A 139 -13.20 34.73 12.51
N THR A 140 -12.09 34.65 11.78
CA THR A 140 -12.02 35.07 10.38
C THR A 140 -12.99 34.26 9.50
N ILE A 141 -12.99 32.94 9.62
CA ILE A 141 -13.87 32.04 8.86
C ILE A 141 -15.33 32.32 9.16
N THR A 142 -15.69 32.47 10.45
CA THR A 142 -17.05 32.81 10.89
C THR A 142 -17.53 34.13 10.31
N CYS A 143 -16.74 35.21 10.43
CA CYS A 143 -17.13 36.54 9.93
C CYS A 143 -17.30 36.56 8.40
N HIS A 144 -16.42 35.90 7.65
CA HIS A 144 -16.50 35.88 6.18
C HIS A 144 -17.70 35.09 5.65
N ASN A 145 -18.13 34.05 6.37
CA ASN A 145 -19.30 33.25 6.00
C ASN A 145 -20.62 33.81 6.55
N GLN A 146 -20.61 35.00 7.16
CA GLN A 146 -21.80 35.64 7.76
C GLN A 146 -22.47 34.80 8.86
N TYR A 147 -21.65 34.08 9.66
CA TYR A 147 -22.11 33.42 10.88
C TYR A 147 -21.88 34.34 12.09
N GLU A 148 -22.75 34.25 13.09
CA GLU A 148 -22.66 35.06 14.30
C GLU A 148 -21.54 34.57 15.24
N GLY A 149 -21.14 33.29 15.09
CA GLY A 149 -20.23 32.64 16.01
C GLY A 149 -19.90 31.19 15.68
N TRP A 150 -19.24 30.53 16.62
CA TRP A 150 -18.94 29.10 16.57
C TRP A 150 -19.00 28.47 17.97
N VAL A 151 -19.18 27.15 18.00
CA VAL A 151 -19.39 26.37 19.22
C VAL A 151 -18.31 25.30 19.33
N SER A 152 -17.84 25.06 20.55
CA SER A 152 -16.95 23.92 20.85
C SER A 152 -17.33 23.23 22.14
N LEU A 153 -16.96 21.96 22.24
CA LEU A 153 -17.10 21.15 23.43
C LEU A 153 -15.73 20.83 24.03
N SER A 154 -15.65 20.78 25.36
CA SER A 154 -14.45 20.33 26.08
C SER A 154 -14.71 18.99 26.77
N LEU A 155 -13.65 18.20 26.98
CA LEU A 155 -13.71 16.95 27.74
C LEU A 155 -14.14 17.13 29.21
N THR A 156 -14.12 18.36 29.72
CA THR A 156 -14.60 18.71 31.07
C THR A 156 -16.09 19.05 31.14
N GLY A 157 -16.83 19.00 30.02
CA GLY A 157 -18.26 19.31 30.00
C GLY A 157 -18.58 20.80 29.94
N LYS A 158 -17.66 21.60 29.41
CA LYS A 158 -17.92 23.01 29.10
C LYS A 158 -18.17 23.13 27.61
N LEU A 159 -19.33 23.68 27.27
CA LEU A 159 -19.68 24.08 25.91
C LEU A 159 -19.36 25.58 25.78
N VAL A 160 -18.48 25.94 24.85
CA VAL A 160 -18.00 27.30 24.65
C VAL A 160 -18.60 27.82 23.35
N LEU A 161 -19.54 28.74 23.48
CA LEU A 161 -20.13 29.50 22.38
C LEU A 161 -19.36 30.82 22.26
N THR A 162 -18.78 31.09 21.10
CA THR A 162 -18.19 32.40 20.81
C THR A 162 -19.14 33.17 19.89
N ASP A 163 -19.68 34.30 20.35
CA ASP A 163 -20.61 35.16 19.61
C ASP A 163 -20.01 36.57 19.41
N TYR A 164 -20.00 37.05 18.17
CA TYR A 164 -19.39 38.32 17.78
C TYR A 164 -20.40 39.47 17.60
N THR A 165 -21.71 39.24 17.78
CA THR A 165 -22.79 40.19 17.44
C THR A 165 -23.62 40.63 18.65
N SER A 166 -23.02 40.57 19.85
CA SER A 166 -23.61 40.99 21.14
C SER A 166 -24.95 40.30 21.47
N LEU A 167 -24.86 39.02 21.82
CA LEU A 167 -26.01 38.15 22.15
C LEU A 167 -26.97 38.65 23.26
N SER A 168 -28.28 38.52 23.01
CA SER A 168 -29.34 38.31 24.02
C SER A 168 -29.54 36.80 24.22
N THR A 169 -29.31 36.28 25.42
CA THR A 169 -29.34 34.84 25.74
C THR A 169 -30.74 34.20 25.73
N LYS A 170 -31.80 34.97 25.46
CA LYS A 170 -33.21 34.55 25.66
C LYS A 170 -33.70 33.43 24.73
N ASN A 171 -33.10 33.27 23.53
CA ASN A 171 -33.59 32.34 22.50
C ASN A 171 -32.66 31.14 22.22
N LEU A 172 -31.61 30.93 23.03
CA LEU A 172 -30.72 29.77 22.86
C LEU A 172 -31.28 28.54 23.58
N SER A 173 -31.36 27.42 22.84
CA SER A 173 -31.78 26.13 23.38
C SER A 173 -30.66 25.11 23.22
N LEU A 174 -30.34 24.42 24.32
CA LEU A 174 -29.42 23.28 24.32
C LEU A 174 -30.25 22.00 24.33
N ILE A 175 -30.08 21.16 23.32
CA ILE A 175 -30.73 19.86 23.23
C ILE A 175 -29.70 18.80 23.61
N ILE A 176 -29.97 18.05 24.67
CA ILE A 176 -29.19 16.88 25.06
C ILE A 176 -30.09 15.67 24.79
N ASP A 177 -29.73 14.89 23.77
CA ASP A 177 -30.55 13.84 23.16
C ASP A 177 -31.94 14.34 22.71
N LYS A 178 -32.95 14.22 23.57
CA LYS A 178 -34.34 14.67 23.32
C LYS A 178 -34.85 15.69 24.33
N LYS A 179 -34.01 16.10 25.28
CA LYS A 179 -34.37 17.06 26.33
C LYS A 179 -33.83 18.44 25.98
N THR A 180 -34.74 19.40 25.89
CA THR A 180 -34.42 20.80 25.60
C THR A 180 -34.23 21.58 26.89
N PHE A 181 -33.09 22.24 27.02
CA PHE A 181 -32.74 23.13 28.13
C PHE A 181 -32.66 24.55 27.60
N SER A 182 -33.43 25.46 28.21
CA SER A 182 -33.23 26.90 27.97
C SER A 182 -31.92 27.34 28.62
N LEU A 183 -31.15 28.22 27.96
CA LEU A 183 -29.90 28.74 28.52
C LEU A 183 -30.08 29.38 29.91
N ALA A 184 -31.25 29.98 30.18
CA ALA A 184 -31.58 30.58 31.48
C ALA A 184 -31.64 29.56 32.64
N SER A 185 -31.82 28.27 32.31
CA SER A 185 -31.84 27.17 33.28
C SER A 185 -30.47 26.54 33.56
N LEU A 186 -29.41 26.99 32.87
CA LEU A 186 -28.07 26.42 32.97
C LEU A 186 -27.07 27.41 33.59
N VAL A 187 -26.03 26.89 34.25
CA VAL A 187 -24.94 27.71 34.78
C VAL A 187 -24.04 28.14 33.61
N TYR A 188 -24.01 29.44 33.32
CA TYR A 188 -23.13 29.99 32.29
C TYR A 188 -22.35 31.22 32.79
N VAL A 189 -21.17 31.43 32.21
CA VAL A 189 -20.32 32.60 32.45
C VAL A 189 -20.01 33.26 31.11
N ARG A 190 -20.28 34.56 31.00
CA ARG A 190 -19.91 35.36 29.84
C ARG A 190 -18.60 36.10 30.09
N LYS A 191 -17.63 35.95 29.19
CA LYS A 191 -16.35 36.66 29.20
C LYS A 191 -16.07 37.23 27.81
N GLY A 192 -16.43 38.49 27.61
CA GLY A 192 -16.35 39.14 26.29
C GLY A 192 -17.27 38.45 25.27
N PRO A 193 -16.75 38.01 24.09
CA PRO A 193 -17.53 37.29 23.09
C PRO A 193 -17.79 35.82 23.46
N GLU A 194 -17.10 35.26 24.47
CA GLU A 194 -17.29 33.87 24.87
C GLU A 194 -18.39 33.71 25.93
N ILE A 195 -19.26 32.73 25.73
CA ILE A 195 -20.24 32.24 26.68
C ILE A 195 -19.89 30.79 26.98
N ARG A 196 -19.52 30.52 28.23
CA ARG A 196 -19.13 29.19 28.71
C ARG A 196 -20.29 28.60 29.47
N ILE A 197 -20.89 27.57 28.92
CA ILE A 197 -22.04 26.88 29.48
C ILE A 197 -21.53 25.60 30.14
N THR A 198 -21.88 25.41 31.41
CA THR A 198 -21.57 24.18 32.14
C THR A 198 -22.69 23.19 31.86
N LEU A 199 -22.34 22.05 31.28
CA LEU A 199 -23.31 20.99 31.00
C LEU A 199 -23.74 20.29 32.31
N PRO A 200 -24.97 19.76 32.38
CA PRO A 200 -25.43 18.95 33.52
C PRO A 200 -24.51 17.77 33.81
N GLU A 201 -24.44 17.28 35.06
CA GLU A 201 -23.48 16.24 35.48
C GLU A 201 -23.52 14.96 34.64
N ASN A 202 -24.68 14.61 34.09
CA ASN A 202 -24.90 13.41 33.27
C ASN A 202 -24.65 13.61 31.76
N TRP A 203 -24.07 14.72 31.31
CA TRP A 203 -23.84 14.97 29.88
C TRP A 203 -22.96 13.91 29.20
N LYS A 204 -22.04 13.28 29.95
CA LYS A 204 -21.13 12.25 29.44
C LYS A 204 -21.86 10.96 29.04
N THR A 205 -23.10 10.76 29.49
CA THR A 205 -23.95 9.62 29.12
C THR A 205 -24.95 9.97 28.02
N ALA A 206 -24.95 11.21 27.54
CA ALA A 206 -25.76 11.60 26.40
C ALA A 206 -25.15 11.05 25.11
N ARG A 207 -25.97 10.78 24.10
CA ARG A 207 -25.51 10.37 22.76
C ARG A 207 -25.15 11.57 21.90
N SER A 208 -25.96 12.62 22.02
CA SER A 208 -25.82 13.83 21.22
C SER A 208 -26.07 15.10 22.03
N ILE A 209 -25.30 16.14 21.71
CA ILE A 209 -25.53 17.50 22.20
C ILE A 209 -25.62 18.42 21.00
N THR A 210 -26.73 19.17 20.93
CA THR A 210 -27.00 20.14 19.86
C THR A 210 -27.32 21.50 20.47
N LEU A 211 -26.69 22.55 19.96
CA LEU A 211 -27.06 23.92 20.25
C LEU A 211 -27.93 24.48 19.12
N GLU A 212 -29.16 24.89 19.44
CA GLU A 212 -30.08 25.49 18.49
C GLU A 212 -30.34 26.97 18.80
N SER A 213 -30.50 27.74 17.72
CA SER A 213 -30.89 29.14 17.77
C SER A 213 -31.81 29.42 16.58
N PRO A 214 -33.06 29.85 16.81
CA PRO A 214 -34.02 30.08 15.72
C PRO A 214 -33.62 31.27 14.82
N ASP A 215 -32.92 32.26 15.38
CA ASP A 215 -32.67 33.55 14.70
C ASP A 215 -31.21 33.76 14.28
N ARG A 216 -30.31 32.80 14.55
CA ARG A 216 -28.85 32.97 14.38
C ARG A 216 -28.19 31.67 13.94
N LYS A 217 -27.06 31.78 13.22
CA LYS A 217 -26.29 30.67 12.67
C LYS A 217 -24.93 30.56 13.36
N TYR A 218 -24.64 29.39 13.93
CA TYR A 218 -23.34 29.08 14.52
C TYR A 218 -22.69 27.90 13.78
N ILE A 219 -21.36 27.92 13.71
CA ILE A 219 -20.57 26.80 13.18
C ILE A 219 -20.31 25.79 14.30
N GLY A 220 -20.47 24.49 14.01
CA GLY A 220 -20.12 23.41 14.95
C GLY A 220 -21.15 23.15 16.06
N THR A 221 -22.44 23.25 15.77
CA THR A 221 -23.52 23.16 16.77
C THR A 221 -23.86 21.74 17.23
N VAL A 222 -23.41 20.70 16.54
CA VAL A 222 -23.77 19.30 16.79
C VAL A 222 -22.54 18.50 17.23
N PHE A 223 -22.67 17.77 18.34
CA PHE A 223 -21.61 16.92 18.90
C PHE A 223 -22.15 15.50 19.12
N ASN A 224 -21.46 14.50 18.54
CA ASN A 224 -21.67 13.09 18.88
C ASN A 224 -20.77 12.75 20.06
N ILE A 225 -21.37 12.56 21.24
CA ILE A 225 -20.63 12.48 22.50
C ILE A 225 -19.87 11.16 22.63
N ASP A 226 -20.45 10.06 22.14
CA ASP A 226 -19.80 8.75 22.14
C ASP A 226 -18.50 8.76 21.34
N ASN A 227 -18.50 9.36 20.15
CA ASN A 227 -17.31 9.51 19.33
C ASN A 227 -16.35 10.56 19.91
N PHE A 228 -16.86 11.65 20.47
CA PHE A 228 -16.06 12.73 21.05
C PHE A 228 -15.29 12.29 22.31
N LEU A 229 -15.92 11.48 23.16
CA LEU A 229 -15.32 10.92 24.39
C LEU A 229 -14.56 9.62 24.15
N LYS A 230 -14.57 9.09 22.92
CA LYS A 230 -13.93 7.82 22.59
C LYS A 230 -12.45 7.83 22.95
N ILE A 231 -12.07 6.84 23.77
CA ILE A 231 -10.69 6.55 24.12
C ILE A 231 -10.27 5.32 23.32
N ASP A 232 -9.20 5.45 22.55
CA ASP A 232 -8.49 4.29 22.02
C ASP A 232 -7.32 3.99 22.95
N GLY A 233 -7.03 2.71 23.19
CA GLY A 233 -5.85 2.33 23.93
C GLY A 233 -5.57 0.84 23.87
N PHE A 234 -4.30 0.52 24.08
CA PHE A 234 -3.75 -0.82 24.04
C PHE A 234 -2.89 -1.04 25.28
N VAL A 235 -2.89 -2.27 25.78
CA VAL A 235 -2.03 -2.69 26.88
C VAL A 235 -1.48 -4.09 26.65
N GLU A 236 -0.22 -4.28 27.02
CA GLU A 236 0.42 -5.58 27.10
C GLU A 236 1.20 -5.73 28.42
N ALA A 237 1.49 -6.97 28.77
CA ALA A 237 2.38 -7.31 29.87
C ALA A 237 3.68 -7.87 29.29
N THR A 238 4.80 -7.32 29.73
CA THR A 238 6.14 -7.88 29.53
C THR A 238 6.56 -8.65 30.79
N GLU A 239 7.77 -9.20 30.84
CA GLU A 239 8.30 -9.87 32.04
C GLU A 239 8.34 -8.95 33.28
N THR A 240 8.60 -7.66 33.09
CA THR A 240 8.85 -6.71 34.20
C THR A 240 7.88 -5.54 34.27
N TYR A 241 7.22 -5.19 33.15
CA TYR A 241 6.33 -4.04 33.07
C TYR A 241 4.99 -4.37 32.41
N LEU A 242 3.94 -3.74 32.92
CA LEU A 242 2.72 -3.49 32.19
C LEU A 242 2.90 -2.20 31.37
N LYS A 243 2.82 -2.28 30.05
CA LYS A 243 3.07 -1.12 29.17
C LYS A 243 2.01 -1.02 28.08
N GLY A 244 1.84 0.18 27.53
CA GLY A 244 0.84 0.42 26.50
C GLY A 244 0.68 1.90 26.19
N TRP A 245 -0.46 2.25 25.61
CA TRP A 245 -0.81 3.63 25.31
C TRP A 245 -2.33 3.84 25.39
N ALA A 246 -2.77 5.07 25.63
CA ALA A 246 -4.18 5.45 25.57
C ALA A 246 -4.35 6.93 25.22
N ARG A 247 -5.37 7.26 24.42
CA ARG A 247 -5.66 8.64 23.97
C ARG A 247 -7.15 8.91 23.85
N TYR A 248 -7.54 10.17 24.06
CA TYR A 248 -8.83 10.68 23.56
C TYR A 248 -8.70 10.98 22.07
N ARG A 249 -9.70 10.61 21.26
CA ARG A 249 -9.71 11.00 19.83
C ARG A 249 -9.85 12.51 19.63
N SER A 250 -10.63 13.17 20.47
CA SER A 250 -10.90 14.61 20.40
C SER A 250 -9.77 15.49 20.95
N GLU A 251 -8.92 14.95 21.83
CA GLU A 251 -7.77 15.64 22.41
C GLU A 251 -6.59 14.68 22.66
N PRO A 252 -5.88 14.22 21.61
CA PRO A 252 -4.88 13.16 21.73
C PRO A 252 -3.67 13.48 22.63
N GLU A 253 -3.39 14.76 22.86
CA GLU A 253 -2.29 15.24 23.70
C GLU A 253 -2.64 15.21 25.19
N ARG A 254 -3.92 15.04 25.54
CA ARG A 254 -4.39 14.98 26.93
C ARG A 254 -4.04 13.63 27.55
N PRO A 255 -3.40 13.61 28.73
CA PRO A 255 -3.18 12.38 29.47
C PRO A 255 -4.49 11.66 29.81
N VAL A 256 -4.52 10.34 29.63
CA VAL A 256 -5.64 9.48 29.97
C VAL A 256 -5.39 8.83 31.32
N LYS A 257 -6.38 8.89 32.21
CA LYS A 257 -6.35 8.19 33.50
C LYS A 257 -6.82 6.75 33.32
N LEU A 258 -6.05 5.81 33.85
CA LEU A 258 -6.31 4.38 33.76
C LEU A 258 -6.35 3.76 35.16
N HIS A 259 -7.16 2.72 35.31
CA HIS A 259 -7.29 1.91 36.51
C HIS A 259 -6.84 0.47 36.22
N ILE A 260 -5.97 -0.07 37.08
CA ILE A 260 -5.57 -1.47 37.06
C ILE A 260 -6.28 -2.16 38.23
N THR A 261 -7.01 -3.24 37.93
CA THR A 261 -7.81 -4.02 38.90
C THR A 261 -7.52 -5.51 38.77
N ALA A 262 -7.66 -6.26 39.87
CA ALA A 262 -7.60 -7.72 39.86
C ALA A 262 -8.98 -8.31 39.53
N GLN A 263 -9.03 -9.36 38.71
CA GLN A 263 -10.29 -10.02 38.35
C GLN A 263 -10.49 -11.31 39.18
N SER A 264 -11.40 -11.25 40.15
CA SER A 264 -11.78 -12.43 40.94
C SER A 264 -12.49 -13.46 40.07
N SER A 265 -11.98 -14.69 40.08
CA SER A 265 -12.42 -15.78 39.21
C SER A 265 -13.64 -16.57 39.73
N LYS A 266 -14.41 -16.06 40.70
CA LYS A 266 -15.54 -16.80 41.29
C LYS A 266 -16.89 -16.18 40.96
N THR A 267 -17.55 -16.73 39.95
CA THR A 267 -19.01 -16.78 39.89
C THR A 267 -19.50 -17.80 40.93
N HIS A 268 -20.55 -17.43 41.67
CA HIS A 268 -21.24 -18.17 42.74
C HIS A 268 -20.74 -18.03 44.19
N THR A 269 -21.53 -17.24 44.94
CA THR A 269 -21.98 -17.45 46.34
C THR A 269 -20.95 -17.94 47.36
N SER A 270 -20.25 -17.01 48.01
CA SER A 270 -20.22 -16.85 49.48
C SER A 270 -19.09 -15.88 49.87
N ALA A 271 -19.32 -15.21 51.00
CA ALA A 271 -18.64 -14.03 51.49
C ALA A 271 -17.09 -14.05 51.51
N ARG A 272 -16.53 -12.86 51.23
CA ARG A 272 -15.12 -12.39 51.29
C ARG A 272 -14.37 -12.35 49.95
N SER A 273 -14.79 -11.46 49.04
CA SER A 273 -13.85 -10.84 48.10
C SER A 273 -13.11 -9.72 48.82
N THR A 274 -11.79 -9.87 48.97
CA THR A 274 -10.93 -8.76 49.40
C THR A 274 -10.99 -7.69 48.30
N LEU A 275 -11.76 -6.63 48.52
CA LEU A 275 -11.87 -5.49 47.60
C LEU A 275 -10.53 -4.74 47.56
N TYR A 276 -9.65 -5.18 46.67
CA TYR A 276 -8.42 -4.46 46.37
C TYR A 276 -8.76 -3.07 45.79
N ARG A 277 -8.09 -2.01 46.27
CA ARG A 277 -8.23 -0.67 45.69
C ARG A 277 -7.59 -0.66 44.27
N PRO A 278 -8.25 -0.08 43.26
CA PRO A 278 -7.68 0.02 41.91
C PRO A 278 -6.41 0.88 41.92
N ILE A 279 -5.34 0.39 41.27
CA ILE A 279 -4.12 1.17 41.05
C ILE A 279 -4.41 2.20 39.96
N LYS A 280 -4.14 3.48 40.23
CA LYS A 280 -4.40 4.57 39.28
C LYS A 280 -3.09 4.98 38.60
N ILE A 281 -3.07 4.93 37.28
CA ILE A 281 -1.96 5.42 36.47
C ILE A 281 -2.45 6.48 35.46
N THR A 282 -1.54 7.20 34.85
CA THR A 282 -1.86 8.22 33.84
C THR A 282 -0.84 8.15 32.71
N THR A 283 -1.29 8.29 31.47
CA THR A 283 -0.38 8.28 30.30
C THR A 283 0.54 9.49 30.30
N CYS A 284 1.70 9.36 29.66
CA CYS A 284 2.67 10.44 29.58
C CYS A 284 2.13 11.61 28.73
N PRO A 285 2.33 12.87 29.13
CA PRO A 285 1.89 14.02 28.34
C PRO A 285 2.67 14.12 27.03
N THR A 286 1.98 14.46 25.93
CA THR A 286 2.62 14.72 24.63
C THR A 286 2.63 16.21 24.34
N LYS A 287 3.75 16.75 23.83
CA LYS A 287 3.86 18.18 23.47
C LYS A 287 3.14 18.45 22.16
N LEU A 288 2.50 19.62 22.04
CA LEU A 288 1.72 20.00 20.86
C LEU A 288 2.51 19.94 19.53
N PHE A 289 3.77 20.39 19.55
CA PHE A 289 4.66 20.41 18.38
C PHE A 289 5.67 19.25 18.39
N ASP A 290 5.36 18.14 19.07
CA ASP A 290 6.13 16.90 18.96
C ASP A 290 6.02 16.37 17.52
N ILE A 291 7.13 15.86 16.96
CA ILE A 291 7.15 15.40 15.57
C ILE A 291 6.10 14.31 15.29
N ARG A 292 5.80 13.45 16.28
CA ARG A 292 4.77 12.42 16.18
C ARG A 292 3.38 13.01 15.96
N ASN A 293 3.09 14.13 16.63
CA ASN A 293 1.84 14.87 16.44
C ASN A 293 1.77 15.57 15.08
N LEU A 294 2.91 15.99 14.54
CA LEU A 294 2.99 16.76 13.29
C LEU A 294 2.98 15.87 12.05
N SER A 295 3.64 14.71 12.06
CA SER A 295 3.72 13.80 10.91
C SER A 295 2.48 12.91 10.75
N GLY A 296 1.56 12.94 11.72
CA GLY A 296 0.45 12.00 11.74
C GLY A 296 0.86 10.59 12.19
N GLU A 297 2.01 10.42 12.82
CA GLU A 297 2.24 9.23 13.64
C GLU A 297 1.42 9.38 14.92
N ALA A 298 0.14 9.06 14.76
CA ALA A 298 -0.96 9.54 15.58
C ALA A 298 -0.63 9.39 17.06
N CYS A 299 -0.45 10.51 17.78
CA CYS A 299 -0.14 10.58 19.21
C CYS A 299 -0.64 9.35 19.98
N LEU A 300 0.25 8.46 20.40
CA LEU A 300 -0.06 7.33 21.28
C LEU A 300 0.60 7.62 22.64
N PRO A 301 -0.01 8.41 23.54
CA PRO A 301 0.54 8.72 24.86
C PRO A 301 0.87 7.43 25.61
N PRO A 302 2.16 7.12 25.84
CA PRO A 302 2.55 5.84 26.40
C PRO A 302 2.35 5.83 27.91
N PHE A 303 2.21 4.63 28.48
CA PHE A 303 2.35 4.39 29.90
C PHE A 303 3.18 3.13 30.15
N SER A 304 3.81 3.08 31.31
CA SER A 304 4.50 1.89 31.82
C SER A 304 4.34 1.84 33.33
N TYR A 305 4.13 0.64 33.87
CA TYR A 305 3.99 0.39 35.29
C TYR A 305 4.71 -0.91 35.67
N PRO A 306 5.65 -0.90 36.64
CA PRO A 306 6.37 -2.10 37.05
C PRO A 306 5.43 -3.16 37.63
N LEU A 307 5.52 -4.41 37.14
CA LEU A 307 4.72 -5.53 37.66
C LEU A 307 5.08 -5.87 39.11
N SER A 308 6.33 -5.63 39.53
CA SER A 308 6.79 -5.80 40.91
C SER A 308 6.02 -4.97 41.93
N ASN A 309 5.37 -3.89 41.49
CA ASN A 309 4.60 -2.99 42.34
C ASN A 309 3.12 -3.39 42.44
N ILE A 310 2.71 -4.45 41.75
CA ILE A 310 1.35 -4.98 41.79
C ILE A 310 1.30 -6.06 42.87
N SER A 311 0.64 -5.76 43.99
CA SER A 311 0.57 -6.65 45.17
C SER A 311 -0.58 -7.67 45.10
N PHE A 312 -1.21 -7.86 43.94
CA PHE A 312 -2.35 -8.77 43.81
C PHE A 312 -1.86 -10.22 43.69
N SER A 313 -2.42 -11.11 44.51
CA SER A 313 -2.20 -12.57 44.40
C SER A 313 -2.94 -13.22 43.22
N GLU A 314 -3.77 -12.47 42.50
CA GLU A 314 -4.65 -12.98 41.44
C GLU A 314 -3.96 -12.99 40.06
N LYS A 315 -4.30 -14.00 39.27
CA LYS A 315 -3.64 -14.37 38.00
C LYS A 315 -4.14 -13.58 36.77
N SER A 316 -4.96 -12.54 36.97
CA SER A 316 -5.56 -11.74 35.89
C SER A 316 -5.76 -10.29 36.30
N LEU A 317 -5.29 -9.36 35.46
CA LEU A 317 -5.40 -7.92 35.63
C LEU A 317 -6.29 -7.33 34.55
N SER A 318 -7.23 -6.49 34.93
CA SER A 318 -7.96 -5.65 33.99
C SER A 318 -7.45 -4.21 34.05
N VAL A 319 -7.11 -3.68 32.87
CA VAL A 319 -6.79 -2.26 32.68
C VAL A 319 -7.98 -1.58 31.98
N THR A 320 -8.57 -0.60 32.67
CA THR A 320 -9.71 0.17 32.19
C THR A 320 -9.44 1.67 32.23
N THR A 321 -10.22 2.44 31.49
CA THR A 321 -10.28 3.90 31.62
C THR A 321 -10.98 4.30 32.92
N GLU A 322 -10.91 5.58 33.29
CA GLU A 322 -11.67 6.11 34.44
C GLU A 322 -13.19 5.89 34.34
N THR A 323 -13.72 5.72 33.12
CA THR A 323 -15.14 5.44 32.84
C THR A 323 -15.47 3.95 32.81
N GLY A 324 -14.50 3.06 33.08
CA GLY A 324 -14.69 1.61 33.12
C GLY A 324 -14.57 0.91 31.77
N VAL A 325 -14.19 1.63 30.69
CA VAL A 325 -13.97 1.04 29.37
C VAL A 325 -12.66 0.26 29.38
N GLN A 326 -12.68 -1.00 28.98
CA GLN A 326 -11.50 -1.86 28.96
C GLN A 326 -10.59 -1.53 27.78
N LEU A 327 -9.27 -1.43 28.02
CA LEU A 327 -8.30 -1.27 26.92
C LEU A 327 -8.14 -2.59 26.15
N TYR A 328 -7.76 -2.51 24.89
CA TYR A 328 -7.45 -3.71 24.11
C TYR A 328 -6.20 -4.42 24.65
N GLY A 329 -6.20 -5.75 24.62
CA GLY A 329 -5.17 -6.59 25.26
C GLY A 329 -5.46 -6.91 26.73
N SER A 330 -6.47 -6.27 27.34
CA SER A 330 -6.99 -6.60 28.68
C SER A 330 -8.18 -7.57 28.58
N PRO A 331 -8.39 -8.53 29.51
CA PRO A 331 -7.60 -8.73 30.72
C PRO A 331 -6.26 -9.39 30.42
N LEU A 332 -5.26 -9.04 31.23
CA LEU A 332 -3.89 -9.53 31.14
C LEU A 332 -3.67 -10.59 32.22
N HIS A 333 -3.48 -11.83 31.79
CA HIS A 333 -3.04 -12.88 32.69
C HIS A 333 -1.52 -12.80 32.86
N TYR A 334 -1.07 -12.00 33.83
CA TYR A 334 0.34 -11.91 34.19
C TYR A 334 0.68 -12.99 35.21
N ASN A 335 1.88 -13.56 35.08
CA ASN A 335 2.54 -14.52 35.97
C ASN A 335 2.52 -16.02 35.60
N ILE A 336 2.04 -16.46 34.43
CA ILE A 336 2.09 -17.91 34.09
C ILE A 336 2.25 -18.25 32.59
N LEU A 337 2.55 -17.36 31.65
CA LEU A 337 2.64 -17.83 30.26
C LEU A 337 3.82 -18.79 30.03
N ALA A 338 4.98 -18.52 30.65
CA ALA A 338 6.13 -19.44 30.61
C ALA A 338 5.96 -20.62 31.58
N GLU A 339 5.56 -20.37 32.84
CA GLU A 339 5.37 -21.43 33.83
C GLU A 339 4.13 -22.28 33.62
N GLN A 340 3.01 -21.80 33.06
CA GLN A 340 1.94 -22.69 32.56
C GLN A 340 2.27 -23.25 31.19
N ALA A 341 2.95 -22.59 30.24
CA ALA A 341 3.38 -23.33 29.05
C ALA A 341 4.30 -24.50 29.44
N VAL A 342 5.15 -24.33 30.47
CA VAL A 342 6.03 -25.38 31.01
C VAL A 342 5.30 -26.34 31.94
N LEU A 343 4.55 -25.91 32.96
CA LEU A 343 3.73 -26.76 33.85
C LEU A 343 2.58 -27.42 33.11
N TYR A 344 2.08 -26.86 32.01
CA TYR A 344 1.09 -27.47 31.13
C TYR A 344 1.75 -28.31 30.06
N ALA A 345 2.97 -28.01 29.56
CA ALA A 345 3.77 -28.98 28.80
C ALA A 345 4.21 -30.17 29.66
N HIS A 346 4.44 -29.96 30.96
CA HIS A 346 4.78 -30.98 31.94
C HIS A 346 3.52 -31.72 32.45
N ALA A 347 2.42 -31.00 32.73
CA ALA A 347 1.14 -31.61 33.03
C ALA A 347 0.58 -32.32 31.79
N SER A 348 0.77 -31.83 30.56
CA SER A 348 0.46 -32.57 29.33
C SER A 348 1.52 -33.62 28.96
N ARG A 349 2.68 -33.66 29.63
CA ARG A 349 3.54 -34.86 29.63
C ARG A 349 2.97 -35.97 30.53
N GLU A 350 2.12 -35.64 31.52
CA GLU A 350 1.53 -36.61 32.47
C GLU A 350 0.00 -36.82 32.33
N THR A 351 -0.74 -35.88 31.72
CA THR A 351 -2.20 -35.89 31.52
C THR A 351 -2.60 -35.84 30.04
N PHE A 352 -1.66 -36.14 29.15
CA PHE A 352 -1.98 -36.47 27.77
C PHE A 352 -1.91 -37.97 27.54
N PRO A 353 -2.92 -38.76 27.98
CA PRO A 353 -3.23 -39.95 27.25
C PRO A 353 -4.06 -39.52 26.04
N ALA A 354 -3.39 -39.17 24.95
CA ALA A 354 -3.82 -39.78 23.69
C ALA A 354 -3.00 -41.06 23.48
N LEU A 355 -2.89 -41.90 24.53
CA LEU A 355 -2.92 -43.33 24.30
C LEU A 355 -4.28 -43.59 23.64
N TYR A 356 -4.28 -43.54 22.32
CA TYR A 356 -5.21 -44.17 21.39
C TYR A 356 -6.34 -44.92 22.11
N LYS A 357 -7.33 -44.19 22.63
CA LYS A 357 -8.54 -44.84 23.13
C LYS A 357 -9.34 -45.13 21.87
N LYS A 358 -9.37 -46.44 21.56
CA LYS A 358 -10.05 -47.12 20.47
C LYS A 358 -11.13 -46.22 19.83
N ARG A 359 -10.94 -45.93 18.55
CA ARG A 359 -11.89 -45.26 17.65
C ARG A 359 -13.32 -45.59 18.04
N VAL A 360 -14.12 -44.58 18.35
CA VAL A 360 -15.57 -44.69 18.23
C VAL A 360 -15.83 -45.13 16.80
N ASN A 361 -16.55 -46.24 16.61
CA ASN A 361 -16.95 -46.68 15.28
C ASN A 361 -17.68 -45.50 14.59
N PRO A 362 -17.26 -45.06 13.40
CA PRO A 362 -17.95 -43.98 12.72
C PRO A 362 -19.34 -44.48 12.33
N SER A 363 -20.37 -44.01 13.05
CA SER A 363 -21.75 -44.22 12.64
C SER A 363 -22.11 -43.21 11.55
N GLN A 364 -22.31 -43.77 10.36
CA GLN A 364 -23.09 -43.29 9.21
C GLN A 364 -22.58 -42.08 8.40
N SER A 365 -22.42 -42.36 7.10
CA SER A 365 -22.31 -41.43 5.97
C SER A 365 -23.60 -40.64 5.74
N GLY A 366 -24.01 -39.82 6.70
CA GLY A 366 -25.18 -38.95 6.63
C GLY A 366 -24.82 -37.47 6.77
N ILE A 367 -25.71 -36.60 6.28
CA ILE A 367 -25.63 -35.15 6.49
C ILE A 367 -25.70 -34.87 8.00
N ARG A 368 -24.71 -34.19 8.57
CA ARG A 368 -24.63 -33.91 10.03
C ARG A 368 -25.25 -32.57 10.33
N LYS A 369 -25.87 -32.41 11.51
CA LYS A 369 -26.36 -31.12 11.97
C LYS A 369 -25.21 -30.14 12.14
N VAL A 370 -25.43 -28.88 11.76
CA VAL A 370 -24.41 -27.82 11.84
C VAL A 370 -24.99 -26.59 12.54
N VAL A 371 -24.22 -25.99 13.44
CA VAL A 371 -24.52 -24.65 13.97
C VAL A 371 -23.57 -23.62 13.39
N VAL A 372 -24.11 -22.58 12.76
CA VAL A 372 -23.37 -21.42 12.25
C VAL A 372 -23.39 -20.33 13.32
N ILE A 373 -22.22 -19.94 13.81
CA ILE A 373 -22.06 -18.92 14.87
C ILE A 373 -21.49 -17.65 14.24
N ILE A 374 -22.22 -16.54 14.38
CA ILE A 374 -21.89 -15.25 13.77
C ILE A 374 -21.73 -14.17 14.86
N PRO A 375 -20.50 -13.82 15.27
CA PRO A 375 -20.28 -12.70 16.18
C PRO A 375 -20.44 -11.37 15.45
N VAL A 376 -21.16 -10.42 16.07
CA VAL A 376 -21.48 -9.11 15.52
C VAL A 376 -21.08 -8.03 16.54
N TYR A 377 -20.25 -7.08 16.11
CA TYR A 377 -19.88 -5.91 16.93
C TYR A 377 -20.07 -4.57 16.20
N ASN A 378 -19.78 -4.51 14.89
CA ASN A 378 -19.94 -3.30 14.08
C ASN A 378 -20.14 -3.67 12.60
N GLY A 379 -20.29 -2.67 11.73
CA GLY A 379 -20.46 -2.84 10.28
C GLY A 379 -21.89 -3.24 9.92
N PHE A 380 -22.79 -2.25 9.93
CA PHE A 380 -24.22 -2.47 9.68
C PHE A 380 -24.50 -3.11 8.33
N GLU A 381 -24.06 -2.48 7.24
CA GLU A 381 -24.35 -2.97 5.88
C GLU A 381 -23.73 -4.35 5.60
N THR A 382 -22.50 -4.58 6.07
CA THR A 382 -21.83 -5.88 5.92
C THR A 382 -22.53 -6.97 6.72
N THR A 383 -22.94 -6.68 7.97
CA THR A 383 -23.72 -7.60 8.82
C THR A 383 -25.07 -7.94 8.20
N ARG A 384 -25.80 -6.92 7.72
CA ARG A 384 -27.10 -7.08 7.07
C ARG A 384 -26.97 -7.95 5.80
N LEU A 385 -25.93 -7.73 5.00
CA LEU A 385 -25.65 -8.53 3.82
C LEU A 385 -25.29 -9.98 4.18
N CYS A 386 -24.40 -10.18 5.16
CA CYS A 386 -24.00 -11.51 5.63
C CYS A 386 -25.20 -12.34 6.07
N LEU A 387 -26.03 -11.81 6.98
CA LEU A 387 -27.21 -12.53 7.47
C LEU A 387 -28.21 -12.82 6.35
N LYS A 388 -28.40 -11.90 5.41
CA LYS A 388 -29.24 -12.13 4.23
C LYS A 388 -28.74 -13.32 3.39
N GLN A 389 -27.44 -13.41 3.15
CA GLN A 389 -26.86 -14.51 2.36
C GLN A 389 -26.87 -15.84 3.12
N VAL A 390 -26.56 -15.82 4.42
CA VAL A 390 -26.65 -17.01 5.29
C VAL A 390 -28.06 -17.56 5.25
N LEU A 391 -29.08 -16.75 5.56
CA LEU A 391 -30.48 -17.20 5.57
C LEU A 391 -30.95 -17.70 4.19
N ARG A 392 -30.48 -17.09 3.09
CA ARG A 392 -30.82 -17.51 1.73
C ARG A 392 -30.21 -18.87 1.35
N HIS A 393 -29.01 -19.16 1.83
CA HIS A 393 -28.21 -20.33 1.43
C HIS A 393 -28.03 -21.36 2.57
N ASN A 394 -28.82 -21.25 3.64
CA ASN A 394 -28.79 -22.16 4.77
C ASN A 394 -29.55 -23.47 4.41
N PRO A 395 -28.92 -24.65 4.53
CA PRO A 395 -29.62 -25.92 4.34
C PRO A 395 -30.44 -26.30 5.58
N ASP A 396 -31.40 -27.20 5.41
CA ASP A 396 -32.33 -27.64 6.48
C ASP A 396 -31.63 -28.27 7.70
N ASN A 397 -30.43 -28.84 7.52
CA ASN A 397 -29.64 -29.44 8.59
C ASN A 397 -28.78 -28.42 9.36
N ALA A 398 -28.94 -27.11 9.12
CA ALA A 398 -28.15 -26.08 9.76
C ALA A 398 -29.01 -25.05 10.48
N ARG A 399 -28.56 -24.62 11.65
CA ARG A 399 -29.14 -23.50 12.41
C ARG A 399 -28.11 -22.40 12.63
N VAL A 400 -28.59 -21.19 12.90
CA VAL A 400 -27.75 -19.99 13.04
C VAL A 400 -27.91 -19.40 14.43
N ILE A 401 -26.78 -19.05 15.05
CA ILE A 401 -26.72 -18.29 16.30
C ILE A 401 -25.93 -17.01 16.03
N VAL A 402 -26.59 -15.86 16.14
CA VAL A 402 -25.95 -14.55 16.06
C VAL A 402 -25.59 -14.10 17.47
N ILE A 403 -24.34 -13.70 17.70
CA ILE A 403 -23.86 -13.18 18.99
C ILE A 403 -23.63 -11.68 18.85
N ASN A 404 -24.53 -10.85 19.38
CA ASN A 404 -24.31 -9.42 19.50
C ASN A 404 -23.34 -9.13 20.66
N ASP A 405 -22.10 -8.79 20.34
CA ASP A 405 -21.01 -8.56 21.29
C ASP A 405 -21.03 -7.13 21.87
N ALA A 406 -22.20 -6.69 22.32
CA ALA A 406 -22.47 -5.32 22.77
C ALA A 406 -22.09 -4.25 21.73
N SER A 407 -22.62 -4.39 20.50
CA SER A 407 -22.46 -3.40 19.42
C SER A 407 -22.82 -1.99 19.91
N PRO A 408 -21.94 -0.99 19.75
CA PRO A 408 -22.27 0.40 20.03
C PRO A 408 -23.11 1.04 18.89
N ASN A 409 -23.27 0.35 17.77
CA ASN A 409 -24.07 0.81 16.64
C ASN A 409 -25.54 0.44 16.85
N GLU A 410 -26.39 1.46 17.05
CA GLU A 410 -27.82 1.30 17.28
C GLU A 410 -28.57 0.69 16.10
N ASP A 411 -28.18 1.00 14.86
CA ASP A 411 -28.82 0.44 13.67
C ASP A 411 -28.64 -1.08 13.63
N ILE A 412 -27.46 -1.57 14.03
CA ILE A 412 -27.21 -3.02 14.19
C ILE A 412 -28.12 -3.60 15.27
N VAL A 413 -28.18 -2.97 16.45
CA VAL A 413 -29.00 -3.47 17.57
C VAL A 413 -30.48 -3.52 17.17
N HIS A 414 -31.00 -2.46 16.56
CA HIS A 414 -32.37 -2.39 16.06
C HIS A 414 -32.66 -3.44 15.00
N PHE A 415 -31.74 -3.62 14.04
CA PHE A 415 -31.88 -4.63 13.01
C PHE A 415 -31.89 -6.04 13.58
N LEU A 416 -30.93 -6.38 14.46
CA LEU A 416 -30.90 -7.70 15.11
C LEU A 416 -32.21 -7.96 15.89
N ASN A 417 -32.68 -6.99 16.68
CA ASN A 417 -33.93 -7.11 17.43
C ASN A 417 -35.19 -7.21 16.55
N SER A 418 -35.09 -6.82 15.27
CA SER A 418 -36.20 -6.93 14.31
C SER A 418 -36.29 -8.31 13.63
N LEU A 419 -35.25 -9.14 13.74
CA LEU A 419 -35.22 -10.46 13.11
C LEU A 419 -36.00 -11.47 13.96
N PRO A 420 -36.87 -12.31 13.36
CA PRO A 420 -37.64 -13.29 14.10
C PRO A 420 -36.77 -14.48 14.54
N GLU A 421 -36.75 -14.76 15.85
CA GLU A 421 -36.12 -15.96 16.40
C GLU A 421 -37.02 -17.20 16.24
N ASN A 422 -36.42 -18.35 15.97
CA ASN A 422 -37.07 -19.66 15.85
C ASN A 422 -36.06 -20.78 16.13
N GLU A 423 -36.45 -22.05 15.97
CA GLU A 423 -35.56 -23.20 16.26
C GLU A 423 -34.29 -23.24 15.39
N TYR A 424 -34.30 -22.60 14.21
CA TYR A 424 -33.17 -22.54 13.27
C TYR A 424 -32.40 -21.20 13.31
N PHE A 425 -32.88 -20.19 14.05
CA PHE A 425 -32.24 -18.88 14.12
C PHE A 425 -32.44 -18.23 15.50
N SER A 426 -31.35 -17.93 16.20
CA SER A 426 -31.39 -17.31 17.54
C SER A 426 -30.36 -16.19 17.69
N ILE A 427 -30.63 -15.26 18.60
CA ILE A 427 -29.76 -14.12 18.88
C ILE A 427 -29.39 -14.11 20.36
N LEU A 428 -28.08 -14.04 20.65
CA LEU A 428 -27.57 -13.88 22.01
C LEU A 428 -26.89 -12.53 22.17
N HIS A 429 -27.16 -11.85 23.27
CA HIS A 429 -26.55 -10.56 23.59
C HIS A 429 -25.50 -10.70 24.69
N ASN A 430 -24.36 -10.04 24.53
CA ASN A 430 -23.41 -9.80 25.62
C ASN A 430 -23.66 -8.44 26.25
N ASP A 431 -23.44 -8.33 27.57
CA ASP A 431 -23.62 -7.07 28.31
C ASP A 431 -22.49 -6.06 28.03
N ARG A 432 -21.34 -6.54 27.55
CA ARG A 432 -20.14 -5.77 27.17
C ARG A 432 -19.42 -6.46 26.03
N ASN A 433 -18.56 -5.73 25.33
CA ASN A 433 -17.70 -6.30 24.28
C ASN A 433 -16.67 -7.25 24.92
N LEU A 434 -16.81 -8.55 24.65
CA LEU A 434 -15.93 -9.61 25.14
C LEU A 434 -14.88 -10.01 24.10
N GLY A 435 -15.02 -9.56 22.86
CA GLY A 435 -14.16 -9.90 21.74
C GLY A 435 -14.52 -11.25 21.09
N PHE A 436 -13.81 -11.56 20.01
CA PHE A 436 -14.12 -12.71 19.16
C PHE A 436 -14.08 -14.05 19.91
N PRO A 437 -13.02 -14.42 20.66
CA PRO A 437 -12.91 -15.75 21.28
C PRO A 437 -14.04 -16.04 22.27
N ALA A 438 -14.33 -15.10 23.16
CA ALA A 438 -15.36 -15.26 24.18
C ALA A 438 -16.78 -15.30 23.58
N SER A 439 -17.03 -14.46 22.56
CA SER A 439 -18.32 -14.44 21.84
C SER A 439 -18.58 -15.74 21.10
N VAL A 440 -17.61 -16.27 20.35
CA VAL A 440 -17.78 -17.56 19.66
C VAL A 440 -17.84 -18.73 20.64
N ASN A 441 -17.09 -18.69 21.75
CA ASN A 441 -17.19 -19.70 22.82
C ASN A 441 -18.59 -19.73 23.45
N LYS A 442 -19.24 -18.57 23.64
CA LYS A 442 -20.63 -18.51 24.12
C LYS A 442 -21.58 -19.23 23.15
N GLY A 443 -21.43 -19.00 21.85
CA GLY A 443 -22.19 -19.72 20.82
C GLY A 443 -21.89 -21.22 20.79
N MET A 444 -20.62 -21.62 20.85
CA MET A 444 -20.22 -23.03 20.81
C MET A 444 -20.75 -23.83 22.01
N ARG A 445 -20.95 -23.19 23.16
CA ARG A 445 -21.58 -23.82 24.34
C ARG A 445 -23.08 -24.09 24.17
N GLN A 446 -23.74 -23.48 23.18
CA GLN A 446 -25.14 -23.73 22.86
C GLN A 446 -25.35 -24.88 21.87
N ARG A 447 -24.27 -25.53 21.41
CA ARG A 447 -24.35 -26.64 20.45
C ARG A 447 -25.05 -27.86 21.03
N GLU A 448 -25.77 -28.60 20.20
CA GLU A 448 -26.26 -29.94 20.54
C GLU A 448 -25.10 -30.95 20.52
N ALA A 449 -25.25 -32.08 21.24
CA ALA A 449 -24.26 -33.14 21.21
C ALA A 449 -24.13 -33.72 19.78
N GLY A 450 -22.91 -33.84 19.27
CA GLY A 450 -22.66 -34.30 17.90
C GLY A 450 -22.89 -33.26 16.80
N GLU A 451 -23.24 -32.00 17.14
CA GLU A 451 -23.43 -30.91 16.18
C GLU A 451 -22.08 -30.32 15.75
N ASP A 452 -21.84 -30.25 14.44
CA ASP A 452 -20.65 -29.59 13.88
C ASP A 452 -20.79 -28.06 13.98
N VAL A 453 -19.67 -27.35 14.00
CA VAL A 453 -19.65 -25.88 14.17
C VAL A 453 -19.09 -25.21 12.93
N ILE A 454 -19.72 -24.11 12.50
CA ILE A 454 -19.11 -23.15 11.59
C ILE A 454 -19.00 -21.81 12.31
N LEU A 455 -17.79 -21.28 12.43
CA LEU A 455 -17.57 -19.88 12.78
C LEU A 455 -17.58 -19.05 11.51
N LEU A 456 -18.36 -17.97 11.47
CA LEU A 456 -18.48 -17.11 10.30
C LEU A 456 -18.48 -15.64 10.74
N ASN A 457 -17.55 -14.84 10.24
CA ASN A 457 -17.54 -13.41 10.53
C ASN A 457 -18.76 -12.70 9.93
N SER A 458 -19.24 -11.65 10.60
CA SER A 458 -20.41 -10.87 10.16
C SER A 458 -20.16 -10.02 8.91
N ASP A 459 -18.94 -9.96 8.38
CA ASP A 459 -18.56 -9.22 7.19
C ASP A 459 -18.24 -10.13 6.00
N THR A 460 -18.95 -11.25 5.90
CA THR A 460 -18.76 -12.27 4.85
C THR A 460 -19.92 -12.36 3.86
N ILE A 461 -19.64 -12.89 2.68
CA ILE A 461 -20.62 -13.25 1.64
C ILE A 461 -20.47 -14.76 1.39
N VAL A 462 -21.48 -15.53 1.82
CA VAL A 462 -21.59 -16.97 1.56
C VAL A 462 -22.53 -17.23 0.38
N LEU A 463 -22.42 -18.40 -0.24
CA LEU A 463 -23.14 -18.77 -1.46
C LEU A 463 -23.69 -20.18 -1.36
N GLU A 464 -24.45 -20.60 -2.38
CA GLU A 464 -25.01 -21.95 -2.44
C GLU A 464 -23.97 -23.04 -2.15
N ASN A 465 -24.39 -24.08 -1.43
CA ASN A 465 -23.60 -25.27 -1.08
C ASN A 465 -22.37 -25.04 -0.18
N TRP A 466 -22.13 -23.84 0.33
CA TRP A 466 -20.94 -23.55 1.14
C TRP A 466 -20.77 -24.50 2.35
N ILE A 467 -21.84 -24.76 3.12
CA ILE A 467 -21.82 -25.70 4.25
C ILE A 467 -21.57 -27.13 3.78
N SER A 468 -22.28 -27.58 2.73
CA SER A 468 -22.19 -28.96 2.27
C SER A 468 -20.81 -29.28 1.69
N GLN A 469 -20.15 -28.30 1.03
CA GLN A 469 -18.79 -28.45 0.52
C GLN A 469 -17.76 -28.50 1.66
N LEU A 470 -17.90 -27.67 2.70
CA LEU A 470 -17.05 -27.72 3.89
C LEU A 470 -17.25 -29.04 4.67
N GLN A 471 -18.49 -29.51 4.81
CA GLN A 471 -18.79 -30.79 5.46
C GLN A 471 -18.19 -31.96 4.67
N LYS A 472 -18.32 -31.97 3.33
CA LYS A 472 -17.65 -32.96 2.46
C LYS A 472 -16.14 -32.97 2.67
N ALA A 473 -15.51 -31.81 2.84
CA ALA A 473 -14.08 -31.71 3.10
C ALA A 473 -13.68 -32.41 4.41
N VAL A 474 -14.32 -32.09 5.54
CA VAL A 474 -13.95 -32.65 6.86
C VAL A 474 -14.35 -34.11 7.07
N TYR A 475 -15.36 -34.61 6.36
CA TYR A 475 -15.77 -36.02 6.41
C TYR A 475 -15.11 -36.89 5.33
N SER A 476 -14.30 -36.31 4.44
CA SER A 476 -13.54 -37.08 3.44
C SER A 476 -12.48 -38.01 4.04
N LYS A 477 -11.98 -37.67 5.24
CA LYS A 477 -11.04 -38.47 6.03
C LYS A 477 -11.38 -38.33 7.51
N GLU A 478 -11.19 -39.40 8.27
CA GLU A 478 -11.52 -39.42 9.69
C GLU A 478 -10.74 -38.39 10.52
N ASN A 479 -9.48 -38.12 10.14
CA ASN A 479 -8.57 -37.26 10.89
C ASN A 479 -8.56 -35.79 10.43
N ILE A 480 -9.52 -35.33 9.62
CA ILE A 480 -9.65 -33.91 9.30
C ILE A 480 -10.56 -33.28 10.35
N GLY A 481 -10.01 -32.33 11.11
CA GLY A 481 -10.72 -31.65 12.20
C GLY A 481 -11.39 -30.36 11.73
N THR A 482 -10.78 -29.66 10.76
CA THR A 482 -11.30 -28.37 10.29
C THR A 482 -11.12 -28.17 8.79
N ALA A 483 -12.00 -27.35 8.21
CA ALA A 483 -11.88 -26.87 6.83
C ALA A 483 -12.16 -25.36 6.75
N THR A 484 -11.40 -24.66 5.90
CA THR A 484 -11.55 -23.22 5.64
C THR A 484 -11.62 -22.99 4.13
N PRO A 485 -12.61 -22.22 3.61
CA PRO A 485 -12.72 -21.93 2.18
C PRO A 485 -11.68 -20.90 1.71
N LEU A 486 -11.54 -20.71 0.39
CA LEU A 486 -10.80 -19.57 -0.14
C LEU A 486 -11.63 -18.28 -0.03
N SER A 487 -10.94 -17.14 0.03
CA SER A 487 -11.56 -15.80 0.11
C SER A 487 -10.70 -14.74 -0.58
N ASN A 488 -11.23 -13.54 -0.78
CA ASN A 488 -10.48 -12.40 -1.34
C ASN A 488 -9.40 -11.92 -0.36
N ASN A 489 -9.65 -11.99 0.94
CA ASN A 489 -8.72 -11.47 1.94
C ASN A 489 -8.71 -12.34 3.18
N ALA A 490 -7.89 -13.40 3.15
CA ALA A 490 -7.83 -14.41 4.21
C ALA A 490 -6.42 -15.00 4.35
N THR A 491 -5.39 -14.14 4.33
CA THR A 491 -3.98 -14.53 4.47
C THR A 491 -3.60 -15.72 3.56
N ILE A 492 -3.33 -16.91 4.11
CA ILE A 492 -2.95 -18.11 3.37
C ILE A 492 -4.06 -18.69 2.49
N PHE A 493 -5.32 -18.26 2.67
CA PHE A 493 -6.48 -18.69 1.88
C PHE A 493 -6.88 -17.66 0.80
N SER A 494 -6.05 -16.64 0.57
CA SER A 494 -6.38 -15.54 -0.33
C SER A 494 -6.34 -15.94 -1.80
N TYR A 495 -7.34 -15.48 -2.56
CA TYR A 495 -7.47 -15.62 -4.00
C TYR A 495 -8.31 -14.45 -4.55
N PRO A 496 -7.99 -13.83 -5.71
CA PRO A 496 -6.99 -14.23 -6.71
C PRO A 496 -5.52 -14.09 -6.29
N ASP A 497 -5.13 -12.98 -5.68
CA ASP A 497 -3.76 -12.75 -5.21
C ASP A 497 -3.54 -13.38 -3.83
N LYS A 498 -2.39 -14.05 -3.61
CA LYS A 498 -2.06 -14.70 -2.32
C LYS A 498 -1.87 -13.73 -1.17
N ASP A 499 -1.49 -12.49 -1.44
CA ASP A 499 -1.01 -11.57 -0.41
C ASP A 499 -2.16 -10.86 0.34
N GLY A 500 -3.42 -11.23 0.08
CA GLY A 500 -4.57 -10.74 0.85
C GLY A 500 -4.90 -9.26 0.64
N LYS A 501 -4.63 -8.72 -0.55
CA LYS A 501 -4.93 -7.32 -0.90
C LYS A 501 -5.95 -7.20 -2.02
N ASN A 502 -6.79 -8.23 -2.18
CA ASN A 502 -7.83 -8.22 -3.19
C ASN A 502 -8.98 -7.30 -2.73
N PRO A 503 -9.63 -6.56 -3.64
CA PRO A 503 -10.79 -5.74 -3.31
C PRO A 503 -11.92 -6.59 -2.71
N PHE A 504 -12.82 -5.96 -1.95
CA PHE A 504 -14.03 -6.64 -1.47
C PHE A 504 -14.91 -7.01 -2.67
N PRO A 505 -15.19 -8.30 -2.91
CA PRO A 505 -15.89 -8.74 -4.11
C PRO A 505 -17.38 -8.43 -4.03
N THR A 506 -18.00 -8.24 -5.21
CA THR A 506 -19.46 -8.20 -5.31
C THR A 506 -20.06 -9.60 -5.13
N ILE A 507 -21.38 -9.68 -4.97
CA ILE A 507 -22.09 -10.96 -4.87
C ILE A 507 -21.91 -11.75 -6.18
N GLU A 508 -22.00 -11.07 -7.33
CA GLU A 508 -21.88 -11.66 -8.66
C GLU A 508 -20.47 -12.25 -8.87
N GLU A 509 -19.43 -11.55 -8.44
CA GLU A 509 -18.05 -12.05 -8.49
C GLU A 509 -17.87 -13.28 -7.60
N CYS A 510 -18.45 -13.27 -6.39
CA CYS A 510 -18.43 -14.44 -5.52
C CYS A 510 -19.17 -15.63 -6.18
N GLU A 511 -20.37 -15.40 -6.74
CA GLU A 511 -21.18 -16.43 -7.42
C GLU A 511 -20.39 -17.06 -8.57
N GLU A 512 -19.66 -16.22 -9.30
CA GLU A 512 -18.80 -16.63 -10.38
C GLU A 512 -17.71 -17.61 -9.92
N LEU A 513 -16.96 -17.19 -8.90
CA LEU A 513 -15.84 -17.94 -8.35
C LEU A 513 -16.32 -19.23 -7.71
N ASN A 514 -17.42 -19.20 -6.94
CA ASN A 514 -17.99 -20.37 -6.30
C ASN A 514 -18.38 -21.42 -7.34
N ARG A 515 -19.03 -21.02 -8.44
CA ARG A 515 -19.40 -21.95 -9.53
C ARG A 515 -18.17 -22.58 -10.18
N ILE A 516 -17.14 -21.79 -10.49
CA ILE A 516 -15.89 -22.28 -11.09
C ILE A 516 -15.20 -23.26 -10.12
N MET A 517 -15.13 -22.93 -8.84
CA MET A 517 -14.53 -23.77 -7.81
C MET A 517 -15.29 -25.09 -7.66
N MET A 518 -16.62 -25.05 -7.55
CA MET A 518 -17.45 -26.25 -7.50
C MET A 518 -17.23 -27.18 -8.70
N GLN A 519 -17.14 -26.63 -9.91
CA GLN A 519 -16.91 -27.40 -11.14
C GLN A 519 -15.46 -27.93 -11.27
N SER A 520 -14.50 -27.22 -10.68
CA SER A 520 -13.07 -27.52 -10.82
C SER A 520 -12.51 -28.39 -9.70
N TRP A 521 -13.21 -28.47 -8.55
CA TRP A 521 -12.78 -29.21 -7.37
C TRP A 521 -12.97 -30.72 -7.57
N ARG A 522 -11.88 -31.47 -7.41
CA ARG A 522 -11.84 -32.93 -7.57
C ARG A 522 -11.65 -33.64 -6.22
N GLY A 523 -12.03 -32.97 -5.12
CA GLY A 523 -11.82 -33.46 -3.77
C GLY A 523 -10.41 -33.24 -3.22
N GLU A 524 -9.59 -32.40 -3.87
CA GLU A 524 -8.28 -32.04 -3.32
C GLU A 524 -8.42 -31.20 -2.05
N LEU A 525 -7.61 -31.52 -1.04
CA LEU A 525 -7.66 -30.90 0.28
C LEU A 525 -6.24 -30.57 0.76
N PRO A 526 -5.65 -29.47 0.28
CA PRO A 526 -4.33 -29.03 0.71
C PRO A 526 -4.31 -28.82 2.21
N GLU A 527 -3.33 -29.43 2.88
CA GLU A 527 -3.15 -29.28 4.32
C GLU A 527 -2.61 -27.89 4.64
N VAL A 528 -3.15 -27.27 5.68
CA VAL A 528 -2.80 -25.91 6.13
C VAL A 528 -2.33 -25.95 7.57
N PRO A 529 -1.41 -25.06 7.99
CA PRO A 529 -0.88 -25.05 9.35
C PRO A 529 -1.92 -24.60 10.39
N THR A 530 -2.95 -23.89 9.93
CA THR A 530 -4.03 -23.35 10.75
C THR A 530 -5.29 -23.16 9.91
N ALA A 531 -6.45 -23.30 10.54
CA ALA A 531 -7.70 -22.75 10.01
C ALA A 531 -7.76 -21.23 10.19
N HIS A 532 -8.78 -20.57 9.64
CA HIS A 532 -8.96 -19.12 9.74
C HIS A 532 -10.38 -18.75 10.22
N GLY A 533 -10.46 -17.87 11.21
CA GLY A 533 -11.72 -17.50 11.89
C GLY A 533 -12.78 -16.79 11.04
N PHE A 534 -12.46 -16.30 9.84
CA PHE A 534 -13.46 -15.63 8.99
C PHE A 534 -14.55 -16.59 8.51
N CYS A 535 -14.17 -17.84 8.25
CA CYS A 535 -15.05 -18.96 7.93
C CYS A 535 -14.33 -20.28 8.28
N MET A 536 -14.68 -20.88 9.42
CA MET A 536 -14.01 -22.06 9.96
C MET A 536 -15.02 -23.15 10.28
N TYR A 537 -15.00 -24.25 9.52
CA TYR A 537 -15.74 -25.46 9.87
C TYR A 537 -14.94 -26.27 10.89
N ILE A 538 -15.57 -26.68 11.99
CA ILE A 538 -14.99 -27.50 13.05
C ILE A 538 -15.86 -28.72 13.25
N LYS A 539 -15.24 -29.89 13.03
CA LYS A 539 -15.88 -31.18 13.24
C LYS A 539 -16.16 -31.40 14.72
N SER A 540 -17.33 -31.94 15.05
CA SER A 540 -17.82 -32.17 16.41
C SER A 540 -16.81 -32.92 17.27
N GLU A 541 -16.29 -34.04 16.78
CA GLU A 541 -15.34 -34.88 17.52
C GLU A 541 -13.98 -34.16 17.71
N CYS A 542 -13.61 -33.27 16.79
CA CYS A 542 -12.44 -32.42 16.94
C CYS A 542 -12.66 -31.38 18.03
N LEU A 543 -13.81 -30.69 18.05
CA LEU A 543 -14.10 -29.70 19.10
C LEU A 543 -14.18 -30.35 20.48
N GLU A 544 -14.78 -31.53 20.60
CA GLU A 544 -14.90 -32.28 21.86
C GLU A 544 -13.55 -32.74 22.40
N SER A 545 -12.64 -33.18 21.53
CA SER A 545 -11.30 -33.62 21.95
C SER A 545 -10.35 -32.46 22.24
N VAL A 546 -10.50 -31.33 21.54
CA VAL A 546 -9.59 -30.17 21.63
C VAL A 546 -10.04 -29.17 22.71
N GLY A 547 -11.35 -28.97 22.86
CA GLY A 547 -11.93 -27.92 23.70
C GLY A 547 -12.02 -26.55 23.01
N LEU A 548 -12.61 -25.58 23.71
CA LEU A 548 -12.93 -24.24 23.21
C LEU A 548 -11.68 -23.36 22.94
N PHE A 549 -11.90 -22.13 22.47
CA PHE A 549 -10.85 -21.14 22.25
C PHE A 549 -10.33 -20.55 23.56
N ARG A 550 -9.05 -20.19 23.60
CA ARG A 550 -8.37 -19.63 24.78
C ARG A 550 -8.56 -18.13 24.92
N GLU A 551 -9.76 -17.75 25.36
CA GLU A 551 -10.13 -16.35 25.67
C GLU A 551 -9.27 -15.75 26.82
N ASP A 552 -8.65 -16.60 27.64
CA ASP A 552 -7.72 -16.24 28.71
C ASP A 552 -6.37 -15.72 28.20
N ILE A 553 -5.99 -16.01 26.95
CA ILE A 553 -4.67 -15.66 26.41
C ILE A 553 -4.77 -14.66 25.26
N PHE A 554 -5.72 -14.86 24.35
CA PHE A 554 -5.85 -14.05 23.14
C PHE A 554 -6.74 -12.81 23.31
N ALA A 555 -7.34 -12.64 24.51
CA ALA A 555 -8.18 -11.48 24.85
C ALA A 555 -9.25 -11.24 23.78
N GLN A 556 -9.22 -10.09 23.09
CA GLN A 556 -10.26 -9.72 22.12
C GLN A 556 -10.18 -10.46 20.77
N GLY A 557 -9.11 -11.19 20.47
CA GLY A 557 -8.97 -11.98 19.23
C GLY A 557 -7.58 -11.91 18.60
N TYR A 558 -7.44 -12.50 17.42
CA TYR A 558 -6.18 -12.75 16.70
C TYR A 558 -5.27 -13.76 17.39
N GLY A 559 -5.27 -15.02 16.93
CA GLY A 559 -4.37 -16.10 17.39
C GLY A 559 -5.09 -17.29 18.04
N GLU A 560 -6.32 -17.11 18.50
CA GLU A 560 -7.16 -18.14 19.11
C GLU A 560 -7.41 -19.35 18.21
N GLU A 561 -7.67 -19.12 16.93
CA GLU A 561 -7.92 -20.17 15.94
C GLU A 561 -6.61 -20.88 15.56
N ASN A 562 -5.49 -20.15 15.62
CA ASN A 562 -4.16 -20.71 15.42
C ASN A 562 -3.79 -21.64 16.59
N ASP A 563 -4.03 -21.19 17.83
CA ASP A 563 -3.84 -22.01 19.03
C ASP A 563 -4.73 -23.25 19.01
N PHE A 564 -6.02 -23.11 18.68
CA PHE A 564 -6.92 -24.24 18.50
C PHE A 564 -6.37 -25.23 17.46
N SER A 565 -5.92 -24.74 16.30
CA SER A 565 -5.36 -25.59 15.24
C SER A 565 -4.09 -26.31 15.70
N ARG A 566 -3.23 -25.68 16.50
CA ARG A 566 -2.03 -26.33 17.05
C ARG A 566 -2.34 -27.38 18.10
N ARG A 567 -3.29 -27.11 19.01
CA ARG A 567 -3.78 -28.12 19.96
C ARG A 567 -4.43 -29.30 19.26
N ALA A 568 -5.24 -29.04 18.23
CA ALA A 568 -5.87 -30.07 17.41
C ALA A 568 -4.85 -30.93 16.67
N THR A 569 -3.82 -30.32 16.06
CA THR A 569 -2.75 -31.07 15.39
C THR A 569 -1.93 -31.92 16.35
N ALA A 570 -1.69 -31.46 17.58
CA ALA A 570 -1.05 -32.29 18.62
C ALA A 570 -1.87 -33.54 18.98
N LEU A 571 -3.19 -33.52 18.75
CA LEU A 571 -4.11 -34.65 18.91
C LEU A 571 -4.26 -35.50 17.62
N GLY A 572 -3.52 -35.19 16.55
CA GLY A 572 -3.55 -35.91 15.28
C GLY A 572 -4.59 -35.41 14.27
N TRP A 573 -5.28 -34.31 14.57
CA TRP A 573 -6.21 -33.68 13.62
C TRP A 573 -5.47 -32.89 12.55
N ARG A 574 -6.02 -32.89 11.35
CA ARG A 574 -5.53 -32.13 10.18
C ARG A 574 -6.47 -30.98 9.86
N HIS A 575 -5.90 -29.90 9.34
CA HIS A 575 -6.63 -28.73 8.88
C HIS A 575 -6.44 -28.61 7.38
N VAL A 576 -7.51 -28.32 6.63
CA VAL A 576 -7.46 -28.30 5.17
C VAL A 576 -8.10 -27.05 4.56
N ALA A 577 -7.59 -26.62 3.40
CA ALA A 577 -8.29 -25.66 2.56
C ALA A 577 -9.39 -26.37 1.75
N CYS A 578 -10.62 -25.86 1.84
CA CYS A 578 -11.73 -26.32 1.01
C CYS A 578 -11.73 -25.55 -0.31
N LEU A 579 -11.43 -26.25 -1.39
CA LEU A 579 -11.38 -25.66 -2.74
C LEU A 579 -12.71 -25.78 -3.50
N GLY A 580 -13.76 -26.24 -2.81
CA GLY A 580 -15.09 -26.47 -3.37
C GLY A 580 -16.07 -25.31 -3.21
N THR A 581 -15.70 -24.26 -2.49
CA THR A 581 -16.55 -23.09 -2.25
C THR A 581 -15.70 -21.83 -2.03
N TYR A 582 -16.27 -20.67 -2.31
CA TYR A 582 -15.67 -19.37 -2.12
C TYR A 582 -16.52 -18.52 -1.17
N VAL A 583 -15.88 -17.81 -0.25
CA VAL A 583 -16.55 -16.90 0.69
C VAL A 583 -15.91 -15.52 0.58
N GLY A 584 -16.69 -14.51 0.19
CA GLY A 584 -16.24 -13.12 0.17
C GLY A 584 -16.07 -12.59 1.61
N HIS A 585 -15.08 -11.74 1.84
CA HIS A 585 -14.74 -11.18 3.15
C HIS A 585 -14.39 -9.70 3.00
N ALA A 586 -15.19 -8.82 3.61
CA ALA A 586 -14.99 -7.38 3.49
C ALA A 586 -13.75 -6.88 4.21
N GLU A 587 -13.25 -7.64 5.19
CA GLU A 587 -12.23 -7.30 6.18
C GLU A 587 -12.12 -5.78 6.36
N SER A 588 -12.86 -5.21 7.30
CA SER A 588 -12.85 -3.76 7.54
C SER A 588 -11.43 -3.19 7.46
N GLN A 589 -11.13 -2.45 6.38
CA GLN A 589 -9.85 -1.75 6.16
C GLN A 589 -9.76 -0.59 7.14
N SER A 590 -9.64 -0.92 8.42
CA SER A 590 -9.47 0.02 9.49
C SER A 590 -8.11 -0.25 10.09
N PHE A 591 -7.13 0.55 9.63
CA PHE A 591 -5.82 0.72 10.25
C PHE A 591 -6.00 1.36 11.64
N SER A 592 -6.66 0.66 12.56
CA SER A 592 -6.59 1.03 13.97
C SER A 592 -5.26 0.50 14.50
N HIS A 593 -4.42 1.38 15.05
CA HIS A 593 -3.14 0.99 15.66
C HIS A 593 -3.32 -0.15 16.67
N VAL A 594 -4.47 -0.15 17.37
CA VAL A 594 -4.93 -1.21 18.26
C VAL A 594 -4.91 -2.60 17.61
N LYS A 595 -5.43 -2.74 16.38
CA LYS A 595 -5.45 -4.02 15.65
C LYS A 595 -4.03 -4.51 15.40
N THR A 596 -3.15 -3.63 14.90
CA THR A 596 -1.75 -3.96 14.63
C THR A 596 -1.01 -4.37 15.90
N ASP A 597 -1.19 -3.63 16.99
CA ASP A 597 -0.55 -3.91 18.28
C ASP A 597 -1.05 -5.24 18.89
N LEU A 598 -2.37 -5.49 18.83
CA LEU A 598 -2.97 -6.74 19.32
C LEU A 598 -2.49 -7.95 18.51
N MET A 599 -2.43 -7.84 17.18
CA MET A 599 -1.85 -8.88 16.32
C MET A 599 -0.38 -9.14 16.65
N GLY A 600 0.41 -8.08 16.86
CA GLY A 600 1.83 -8.18 17.24
C GLY A 600 2.02 -8.90 18.58
N ARG A 601 1.31 -8.47 19.63
CA ARG A 601 1.30 -9.11 20.96
C ARG A 601 0.93 -10.58 20.86
N ASN A 602 -0.21 -10.88 20.24
CA ASN A 602 -0.74 -12.23 20.22
C ASN A 602 0.09 -13.18 19.35
N LEU A 603 0.72 -12.68 18.28
CA LEU A 603 1.68 -13.45 17.51
C LEU A 603 2.95 -13.77 18.32
N GLY A 604 3.39 -12.85 19.20
CA GLY A 604 4.43 -13.12 20.19
C GLY A 604 4.04 -14.27 21.11
N ILE A 605 2.87 -14.17 21.76
CA ILE A 605 2.33 -15.21 22.64
C ILE A 605 2.19 -16.55 21.89
N MET A 606 1.71 -16.54 20.65
CA MET A 606 1.61 -17.75 19.82
C MET A 606 2.96 -18.46 19.66
N ASN A 607 4.04 -17.72 19.45
CA ASN A 607 5.38 -18.31 19.31
C ASN A 607 5.96 -18.79 20.64
N ASP A 608 5.57 -18.18 21.76
CA ASP A 608 5.99 -18.62 23.09
C ASP A 608 5.30 -19.92 23.50
N VAL A 609 3.97 -20.01 23.27
CA VAL A 609 3.17 -21.20 23.55
C VAL A 609 3.50 -22.32 22.57
N HIS A 610 3.53 -22.03 21.27
CA HIS A 610 3.78 -23.00 20.19
C HIS A 610 5.11 -22.69 19.52
N LYS A 611 6.22 -23.04 20.19
CA LYS A 611 7.58 -22.76 19.70
C LYS A 611 7.77 -23.21 18.24
N GLY A 612 8.20 -22.27 17.40
CA GLY A 612 8.41 -22.50 15.97
C GLY A 612 7.18 -22.31 15.08
N TYR A 613 6.03 -21.90 15.64
CA TYR A 613 4.80 -21.64 14.87
C TYR A 613 5.03 -20.68 13.68
N GLY A 614 5.70 -19.55 13.91
CA GLY A 614 6.01 -18.59 12.84
C GLY A 614 6.83 -19.21 11.71
N GLN A 615 7.77 -20.12 12.02
CA GLN A 615 8.55 -20.83 11.00
C GLN A 615 7.70 -21.83 10.23
N ILE A 616 6.75 -22.51 10.87
CA ILE A 616 5.81 -23.42 10.21
C ILE A 616 4.97 -22.65 9.17
N VAL A 617 4.37 -21.52 9.57
CA VAL A 617 3.55 -20.69 8.67
C VAL A 617 4.41 -20.15 7.52
N ARG A 618 5.60 -19.62 7.83
CA ARG A 618 6.53 -19.09 6.82
C ARG A 618 6.96 -20.17 5.83
N ASN A 619 7.31 -21.37 6.30
CA ASN A 619 7.66 -22.49 5.44
C ASN A 619 6.50 -22.91 4.53
N TRP A 620 5.27 -22.92 5.05
CA TRP A 620 4.09 -23.19 4.26
C TRP A 620 3.87 -22.13 3.17
N GLN A 621 3.98 -20.84 3.53
CA GLN A 621 3.85 -19.73 2.58
C GLN A 621 4.93 -19.77 1.48
N LEU A 622 6.19 -20.07 1.83
CA LEU A 622 7.30 -20.20 0.88
C LEU A 622 7.14 -21.38 -0.09
N ASN A 623 6.46 -22.45 0.35
CA ASN A 623 6.17 -23.61 -0.50
C ASN A 623 4.91 -23.42 -1.35
N ASP A 624 3.99 -22.58 -0.89
CA ASP A 624 2.72 -22.22 -1.53
C ASP A 624 1.99 -23.43 -2.16
N PRO A 625 1.50 -24.39 -1.35
CA PRO A 625 0.77 -25.56 -1.86
C PRO A 625 -0.50 -25.18 -2.65
N LEU A 626 -1.02 -23.97 -2.47
CA LEU A 626 -2.21 -23.48 -3.16
C LEU A 626 -1.95 -22.97 -4.59
N LEU A 627 -0.70 -22.65 -4.95
CA LEU A 627 -0.36 -22.07 -6.25
C LEU A 627 -0.92 -22.87 -7.43
N PHE A 628 -0.77 -24.19 -7.40
CA PHE A 628 -1.27 -25.07 -8.46
C PHE A 628 -2.78 -24.96 -8.66
N TYR A 629 -3.53 -24.82 -7.56
CA TYR A 629 -4.98 -24.73 -7.58
C TYR A 629 -5.43 -23.35 -8.05
N ARG A 630 -4.82 -22.29 -7.52
CA ARG A 630 -5.10 -20.91 -7.95
C ARG A 630 -4.81 -20.72 -9.44
N ARG A 631 -3.75 -21.34 -9.97
CA ARG A 631 -3.49 -21.37 -11.42
C ARG A 631 -4.60 -22.07 -12.20
N ARG A 632 -5.12 -23.19 -11.70
CA ARG A 632 -6.24 -23.88 -12.35
C ARG A 632 -7.50 -23.01 -12.37
N LEU A 633 -7.77 -22.28 -11.29
CA LEU A 633 -8.89 -21.33 -11.22
C LEU A 633 -8.69 -20.18 -12.22
N ASP A 634 -7.48 -19.62 -12.34
CA ASP A 634 -7.19 -18.59 -13.34
C ASP A 634 -7.36 -19.12 -14.78
N LEU A 635 -6.94 -20.35 -15.07
CA LEU A 635 -7.18 -20.98 -16.37
C LEU A 635 -8.68 -21.22 -16.64
N ALA A 636 -9.46 -21.60 -15.63
CA ALA A 636 -10.89 -21.79 -15.76
C ALA A 636 -11.62 -20.46 -15.98
N ARG A 637 -11.26 -19.42 -15.23
CA ARG A 637 -11.74 -18.04 -15.44
C ARG A 637 -11.39 -17.56 -16.84
N PHE A 638 -10.15 -17.78 -17.28
CA PHE A 638 -9.70 -17.42 -18.62
C PHE A 638 -10.58 -18.09 -19.70
N ARG A 639 -10.76 -19.41 -19.64
CA ARG A 639 -11.61 -20.15 -20.60
C ARG A 639 -13.05 -19.69 -20.59
N LYS A 640 -13.59 -19.32 -19.42
CA LYS A 640 -14.95 -18.82 -19.32
C LYS A 640 -15.13 -17.46 -19.99
N HIS A 641 -14.17 -16.55 -19.81
CA HIS A 641 -14.25 -15.20 -20.39
C HIS A 641 -13.86 -15.17 -21.88
N TYR A 642 -12.88 -15.95 -22.30
CA TYR A 642 -12.27 -15.86 -23.64
C TYR A 642 -12.51 -17.11 -24.51
N GLY A 643 -13.12 -18.17 -23.98
CA GLY A 643 -13.44 -19.38 -24.74
C GLY A 643 -12.22 -20.02 -25.40
N LEU A 644 -12.30 -20.22 -26.71
CA LEU A 644 -11.23 -20.78 -27.56
C LEU A 644 -10.46 -19.69 -28.33
N GLN A 645 -10.50 -18.44 -27.88
CA GLN A 645 -9.77 -17.36 -28.52
C GLN A 645 -8.27 -17.70 -28.60
N LYS A 646 -7.66 -17.41 -29.75
CA LYS A 646 -6.24 -17.67 -30.01
C LYS A 646 -5.39 -16.75 -29.13
N SER A 647 -4.24 -17.23 -28.68
CA SER A 647 -3.29 -16.38 -27.95
C SER A 647 -1.90 -16.31 -28.60
N VAL A 648 -1.15 -15.27 -28.20
CA VAL A 648 0.24 -15.04 -28.58
C VAL A 648 1.06 -14.77 -27.32
N PHE A 649 2.28 -15.33 -27.26
CA PHE A 649 3.19 -15.13 -26.13
C PHE A 649 4.34 -14.21 -26.54
N LEU A 650 4.52 -13.12 -25.80
CA LEU A 650 5.56 -12.11 -25.99
C LEU A 650 6.64 -12.34 -24.93
N ILE A 651 7.76 -12.92 -25.30
CA ILE A 651 8.85 -13.28 -24.39
C ILE A 651 9.73 -12.07 -24.13
N ALA A 652 9.80 -11.66 -22.87
CA ALA A 652 10.49 -10.46 -22.42
C ALA A 652 11.34 -10.70 -21.17
N HIS A 653 12.10 -9.70 -20.74
CA HIS A 653 12.80 -9.68 -19.45
C HIS A 653 12.03 -8.81 -18.42
N ASP A 654 12.46 -8.88 -17.16
CA ASP A 654 11.87 -8.24 -15.97
C ASP A 654 12.41 -6.82 -15.69
N ARG A 655 13.12 -6.23 -16.66
CA ARG A 655 13.78 -4.92 -16.49
C ARG A 655 12.93 -3.82 -17.11
N GLU A 656 12.86 -2.68 -16.45
CA GLU A 656 12.20 -1.48 -16.98
C GLU A 656 12.92 -0.95 -18.23
N GLY A 657 12.18 -0.40 -19.20
CA GLY A 657 12.76 0.19 -20.40
C GLY A 657 11.84 0.18 -21.63
N GLY A 658 12.43 0.47 -22.79
CA GLY A 658 11.71 0.61 -24.06
C GLY A 658 11.01 -0.65 -24.56
N ILE A 659 11.48 -1.84 -24.17
CA ILE A 659 10.85 -3.13 -24.54
C ILE A 659 9.40 -3.21 -24.08
N LEU A 660 9.10 -2.79 -22.86
CA LEU A 660 7.72 -2.85 -22.33
C LEU A 660 6.77 -1.95 -23.12
N ARG A 661 7.23 -0.77 -23.57
CA ARG A 661 6.46 0.13 -24.42
C ARG A 661 6.16 -0.52 -25.78
N HIS A 662 7.18 -1.13 -26.40
CA HIS A 662 7.01 -1.83 -27.67
C HIS A 662 6.07 -3.04 -27.55
N ILE A 663 6.24 -3.87 -26.52
CA ILE A 663 5.36 -5.00 -26.22
C ILE A 663 3.92 -4.53 -26.00
N GLY A 664 3.71 -3.41 -25.30
CA GLY A 664 2.39 -2.81 -25.13
C GLY A 664 1.71 -2.49 -26.46
N HIS A 665 2.45 -1.89 -27.40
CA HIS A 665 1.92 -1.62 -28.76
C HIS A 665 1.61 -2.92 -29.52
N ARG A 666 2.51 -3.92 -29.47
CA ARG A 666 2.29 -5.24 -30.09
C ARG A 666 1.05 -5.92 -29.54
N SER A 667 0.89 -5.93 -28.22
CA SER A 667 -0.29 -6.46 -27.54
C SER A 667 -1.58 -5.81 -28.03
N ILE A 668 -1.60 -4.47 -28.16
CA ILE A 668 -2.77 -3.74 -28.69
C ILE A 668 -3.09 -4.19 -30.11
N ASP A 669 -2.09 -4.36 -30.97
CA ASP A 669 -2.31 -4.81 -32.35
C ASP A 669 -2.89 -6.23 -32.39
N TYR A 670 -2.37 -7.16 -31.60
CA TYR A 670 -2.92 -8.51 -31.52
C TYR A 670 -4.36 -8.55 -31.03
N VAL A 671 -4.71 -7.71 -30.07
CA VAL A 671 -6.10 -7.57 -29.61
C VAL A 671 -7.01 -7.11 -30.74
N LYS A 672 -6.57 -6.19 -31.61
CA LYS A 672 -7.34 -5.78 -32.81
C LYS A 672 -7.59 -6.94 -33.78
N TYR A 673 -6.64 -7.88 -33.87
CA TYR A 673 -6.77 -9.09 -34.70
C TYR A 673 -7.46 -10.27 -33.99
N GLY A 674 -8.06 -10.04 -32.82
CA GLY A 674 -8.81 -11.06 -32.09
C GLY A 674 -7.93 -12.08 -31.36
N TYR A 675 -6.66 -11.76 -31.07
CA TYR A 675 -5.80 -12.57 -30.22
C TYR A 675 -5.78 -12.07 -28.77
N VAL A 676 -5.58 -12.98 -27.83
CA VAL A 676 -5.15 -12.64 -26.47
C VAL A 676 -3.63 -12.61 -26.42
N SER A 677 -3.03 -11.48 -26.02
CA SER A 677 -1.59 -11.39 -25.83
C SER A 677 -1.18 -11.62 -24.37
N PHE A 678 -0.21 -12.49 -24.14
CA PHE A 678 0.44 -12.68 -22.85
C PHE A 678 1.91 -12.29 -22.94
N THR A 679 2.39 -11.50 -21.98
CA THR A 679 3.82 -11.24 -21.84
C THR A 679 4.41 -12.26 -20.88
N LEU A 680 5.35 -13.08 -21.35
CA LEU A 680 6.08 -14.04 -20.53
C LEU A 680 7.39 -13.41 -20.04
N LYS A 681 7.58 -13.35 -18.72
CA LYS A 681 8.77 -12.77 -18.08
C LYS A 681 9.41 -13.74 -17.09
N PRO A 682 10.74 -13.72 -16.94
CA PRO A 682 11.42 -14.42 -15.87
C PRO A 682 11.07 -13.76 -14.53
N ASP A 683 10.86 -14.57 -13.50
CA ASP A 683 10.61 -14.11 -12.13
C ASP A 683 11.19 -15.14 -11.15
N ARG A 684 11.14 -14.84 -9.85
CA ARG A 684 11.58 -15.74 -8.79
C ARG A 684 10.55 -15.77 -7.67
N LEU A 685 10.23 -16.99 -7.23
CA LEU A 685 9.50 -17.17 -5.98
C LEU A 685 10.37 -16.73 -4.80
N GLU A 686 9.75 -16.43 -3.67
CA GLU A 686 10.43 -16.02 -2.43
C GLU A 686 11.48 -17.05 -1.96
N ASN A 687 11.28 -18.33 -2.28
CA ASN A 687 12.24 -19.40 -2.00
C ASN A 687 13.42 -19.47 -3.01
N GLY A 688 13.53 -18.51 -3.94
CA GLY A 688 14.61 -18.40 -4.93
C GLY A 688 14.41 -19.21 -6.22
N LYS A 689 13.38 -20.06 -6.30
CA LYS A 689 13.09 -20.86 -7.51
C LYS A 689 12.75 -19.95 -8.68
N LYS A 690 13.41 -20.18 -9.82
CA LYS A 690 13.15 -19.47 -11.08
C LYS A 690 11.83 -19.93 -11.69
N ILE A 691 11.02 -18.96 -12.09
CA ILE A 691 9.71 -19.17 -12.70
C ILE A 691 9.57 -18.29 -13.94
N TRP A 692 8.56 -18.60 -14.75
CA TRP A 692 7.99 -17.69 -15.73
C TRP A 692 6.62 -17.23 -15.25
N ARG A 693 6.39 -15.93 -15.34
CA ARG A 693 5.11 -15.27 -15.09
C ARG A 693 4.52 -14.82 -16.41
N LEU A 694 3.23 -15.03 -16.59
CA LEU A 694 2.47 -14.49 -17.72
C LEU A 694 1.60 -13.34 -17.25
N ASP A 695 1.84 -12.16 -17.82
CA ASP A 695 1.01 -10.98 -17.62
C ASP A 695 0.12 -10.77 -18.86
N SER A 696 -1.19 -10.59 -18.65
CA SER A 696 -2.11 -10.22 -19.72
C SER A 696 -2.27 -8.71 -19.81
N VAL A 697 -2.45 -8.17 -21.02
CA VAL A 697 -2.77 -6.74 -21.24
C VAL A 697 -4.28 -6.45 -21.10
N LEU A 698 -5.07 -7.49 -20.83
CA LEU A 698 -6.52 -7.40 -20.72
C LEU A 698 -6.95 -6.82 -19.36
N GLN A 699 -8.20 -6.35 -19.29
CA GLN A 699 -8.79 -5.79 -18.05
C GLN A 699 -8.92 -6.83 -16.91
N GLN A 700 -8.94 -8.12 -17.22
CA GLN A 700 -9.05 -9.21 -16.24
C GLN A 700 -7.66 -9.64 -15.72
N HIS A 701 -7.54 -9.74 -14.38
CA HIS A 701 -6.29 -10.10 -13.68
C HIS A 701 -6.20 -11.61 -13.41
N PHE A 702 -5.09 -12.23 -13.85
CA PHE A 702 -4.79 -13.67 -13.72
C PHE A 702 -3.41 -13.94 -13.08
N PRO A 703 -3.22 -13.58 -11.80
CA PRO A 703 -1.90 -13.50 -11.17
C PRO A 703 -1.20 -14.85 -10.97
N ASN A 704 -1.94 -15.96 -11.07
CA ASN A 704 -1.44 -17.31 -10.81
C ASN A 704 -1.03 -18.04 -12.09
N LEU A 705 -1.01 -17.38 -13.26
CA LEU A 705 -0.41 -17.90 -14.50
C LEU A 705 1.12 -17.88 -14.42
N ILE A 706 1.63 -18.61 -13.42
CA ILE A 706 3.04 -18.76 -13.10
C ILE A 706 3.40 -20.23 -13.28
N ILE A 707 4.53 -20.48 -13.93
CA ILE A 707 5.05 -21.82 -14.20
C ILE A 707 6.54 -21.89 -13.88
N PRO A 708 7.10 -23.06 -13.53
CA PRO A 708 8.54 -23.23 -13.49
C PRO A 708 9.15 -22.94 -14.88
N GLN A 709 10.41 -22.49 -14.93
CA GLN A 709 11.16 -22.33 -16.20
C GLN A 709 11.51 -23.68 -16.81
N SER A 710 10.49 -24.36 -17.34
CA SER A 710 10.56 -25.69 -17.93
C SER A 710 9.73 -25.73 -19.21
N LEU A 711 10.27 -26.38 -20.23
CA LEU A 711 9.61 -26.53 -21.52
C LEU A 711 8.28 -27.28 -21.41
N SER A 712 8.20 -28.29 -20.53
CA SER A 712 6.97 -29.07 -20.33
C SER A 712 5.85 -28.23 -19.72
N ALA A 713 6.20 -27.37 -18.75
CA ALA A 713 5.24 -26.48 -18.12
C ALA A 713 4.77 -25.39 -19.09
N PHE A 714 5.68 -24.87 -19.93
CA PHE A 714 5.33 -23.93 -21.00
C PHE A 714 4.38 -24.55 -22.00
N ARG A 715 4.69 -25.74 -22.54
CA ARG A 715 3.83 -26.43 -23.53
C ARG A 715 2.42 -26.64 -22.99
N HIS A 716 2.32 -27.14 -21.76
CA HIS A 716 1.03 -27.34 -21.11
C HIS A 716 0.22 -26.03 -20.98
N LEU A 717 0.89 -24.94 -20.59
CA LEU A 717 0.23 -23.64 -20.46
C LEU A 717 -0.18 -23.06 -21.83
N ALA A 718 0.71 -23.14 -22.83
CA ALA A 718 0.47 -22.70 -24.19
C ALA A 718 -0.73 -23.41 -24.82
N GLU A 719 -0.84 -24.73 -24.63
CA GLU A 719 -2.01 -25.52 -25.05
C GLU A 719 -3.30 -25.06 -24.35
N HIS A 720 -3.26 -24.84 -23.03
CA HIS A 720 -4.43 -24.43 -22.26
C HIS A 720 -4.94 -23.04 -22.63
N LEU A 721 -4.05 -22.17 -23.10
CA LEU A 721 -4.32 -20.81 -23.53
C LEU A 721 -4.48 -20.69 -25.07
N ASN A 722 -4.51 -21.81 -25.81
CA ASN A 722 -4.63 -21.83 -27.27
C ASN A 722 -3.58 -20.94 -27.98
N CYS A 723 -2.33 -21.01 -27.54
CA CYS A 723 -1.22 -20.23 -28.10
C CYS A 723 -0.91 -20.68 -29.53
N GLN A 724 -0.85 -19.71 -30.45
CA GLN A 724 -0.63 -19.96 -31.88
C GLN A 724 0.72 -19.42 -32.38
N LYS A 725 1.33 -18.47 -31.66
CA LYS A 725 2.55 -17.78 -32.08
C LYS A 725 3.33 -17.25 -30.88
N ILE A 726 4.64 -17.12 -31.04
CA ILE A 726 5.55 -16.50 -30.08
C ILE A 726 6.23 -15.28 -30.70
N GLU A 727 6.44 -14.22 -29.93
CA GLU A 727 7.39 -13.15 -30.27
C GLU A 727 8.51 -13.13 -29.23
N ILE A 728 9.76 -13.16 -29.68
CA ILE A 728 10.93 -13.11 -28.81
C ILE A 728 11.50 -11.70 -28.82
N HIS A 729 11.33 -10.97 -27.71
CA HIS A 729 11.89 -9.63 -27.54
C HIS A 729 13.21 -9.65 -26.77
N SER A 730 13.42 -10.65 -25.91
CA SER A 730 14.69 -10.83 -25.21
C SER A 730 14.85 -12.23 -24.61
N TYR A 731 16.08 -12.75 -24.63
CA TYR A 731 16.45 -13.95 -23.87
C TYR A 731 16.91 -13.63 -22.43
N ILE A 732 17.16 -12.36 -22.10
CA ILE A 732 17.75 -11.96 -20.82
C ILE A 732 16.85 -12.39 -19.66
N GLY A 733 17.45 -13.00 -18.63
CA GLY A 733 16.74 -13.55 -17.48
C GLY A 733 16.01 -14.89 -17.75
N ASN A 734 15.56 -15.13 -18.98
CA ASN A 734 15.05 -16.44 -19.42
C ASN A 734 16.19 -17.44 -19.66
N GLY A 735 17.35 -16.95 -20.09
CA GLY A 735 18.53 -17.73 -20.45
C GLY A 735 18.48 -18.15 -21.92
N LEU A 736 19.62 -18.04 -22.62
CA LEU A 736 19.70 -18.30 -24.06
C LEU A 736 19.32 -19.75 -24.41
N GLU A 737 19.69 -20.69 -23.56
CA GLU A 737 19.34 -22.11 -23.72
C GLU A 737 17.82 -22.33 -23.69
N ASN A 738 17.12 -21.71 -22.74
CA ASN A 738 15.67 -21.84 -22.65
C ASN A 738 14.98 -21.18 -23.84
N THR A 739 15.49 -20.03 -24.30
CA THR A 739 14.97 -19.37 -25.50
C THR A 739 15.17 -20.22 -26.75
N LEU A 740 16.31 -20.90 -26.88
CA LEU A 740 16.55 -21.88 -27.95
C LEU A 740 15.58 -23.07 -27.87
N HIS A 741 15.32 -23.59 -26.67
CA HIS A 741 14.31 -24.65 -26.52
C HIS A 741 12.90 -24.17 -26.87
N LEU A 742 12.54 -22.94 -26.50
CA LEU A 742 11.25 -22.34 -26.83
C LEU A 742 11.10 -22.15 -28.35
N SER A 743 12.17 -21.81 -29.06
CA SER A 743 12.14 -21.68 -30.52
C SER A 743 11.96 -23.02 -31.26
N GLN A 744 12.18 -24.15 -30.57
CA GLN A 744 12.10 -25.51 -31.13
C GLN A 744 10.80 -26.25 -30.79
N ILE A 745 9.81 -25.61 -30.17
CA ILE A 745 8.59 -26.30 -29.72
C ILE A 745 7.56 -26.57 -30.82
N GLY A 746 7.78 -26.08 -32.03
CA GLY A 746 6.87 -26.23 -33.17
C GLY A 746 5.77 -25.16 -33.27
N LEU A 747 5.87 -24.06 -32.52
CA LEU A 747 5.07 -22.85 -32.75
C LEU A 747 5.87 -21.86 -33.63
N PRO A 748 5.23 -21.19 -34.60
CA PRO A 748 5.89 -20.13 -35.37
C PRO A 748 6.30 -18.99 -34.43
N TYR A 749 7.44 -18.35 -34.73
CA TYR A 749 7.92 -17.24 -33.92
C TYR A 749 8.66 -16.17 -34.72
N ASP A 750 8.55 -14.93 -34.25
CA ASP A 750 9.32 -13.78 -34.71
C ASP A 750 10.33 -13.35 -33.64
N VAL A 751 11.42 -12.68 -34.05
CA VAL A 751 12.41 -12.09 -33.15
C VAL A 751 12.51 -10.58 -33.37
N TYR A 752 12.29 -9.81 -32.31
CA TYR A 752 12.41 -8.35 -32.32
C TYR A 752 13.69 -7.93 -31.61
N ILE A 753 14.55 -7.17 -32.29
CA ILE A 753 15.87 -6.80 -31.77
C ILE A 753 15.83 -5.48 -31.01
N HIS A 754 16.00 -5.53 -29.69
CA HIS A 754 16.00 -4.36 -28.83
C HIS A 754 17.40 -3.95 -28.34
N ASP A 755 18.36 -4.87 -28.39
CA ASP A 755 19.73 -4.68 -27.91
C ASP A 755 20.72 -5.61 -28.64
N TYR A 756 22.00 -5.52 -28.28
CA TYR A 756 23.06 -6.33 -28.89
C TYR A 756 23.42 -7.59 -28.10
N SER A 757 22.57 -8.01 -27.15
CA SER A 757 22.81 -9.21 -26.32
C SER A 757 22.97 -10.48 -27.15
N TRP A 758 22.38 -10.52 -28.35
CA TRP A 758 22.46 -11.65 -29.29
C TRP A 758 23.89 -12.03 -29.69
N PHE A 759 24.82 -11.07 -29.76
CA PHE A 759 26.23 -11.36 -30.08
C PHE A 759 27.23 -10.82 -29.05
N CYS A 760 26.77 -10.02 -28.09
CA CYS A 760 27.62 -9.41 -27.07
C CYS A 760 26.89 -9.31 -25.71
N PRO A 761 27.33 -10.06 -24.67
CA PRO A 761 26.69 -10.03 -23.34
C PRO A 761 26.84 -8.71 -22.58
N GLN A 762 27.59 -7.73 -23.11
CA GLN A 762 27.65 -6.37 -22.57
C GLN A 762 26.44 -5.51 -22.93
N ILE A 763 25.54 -5.98 -23.80
CA ILE A 763 24.27 -5.36 -24.23
C ILE A 763 24.44 -4.07 -25.03
N THR A 764 25.25 -3.13 -24.56
CA THR A 764 25.38 -1.76 -25.09
C THR A 764 26.66 -1.55 -25.90
N LEU A 765 27.50 -2.57 -26.08
CA LEU A 765 28.77 -2.47 -26.81
C LEU A 765 29.75 -1.44 -26.22
N THR A 766 29.76 -1.28 -24.88
CA THR A 766 30.56 -0.26 -24.20
C THR A 766 31.64 -0.84 -23.28
N GLN A 767 32.72 -0.07 -23.09
CA GLN A 767 33.76 -0.29 -22.07
C GLN A 767 33.30 0.22 -20.68
N ASP A 768 34.11 0.07 -19.64
CA ASP A 768 33.75 0.51 -18.27
C ASP A 768 33.62 2.03 -18.13
N THR A 769 34.29 2.76 -19.02
CA THR A 769 34.13 4.21 -19.17
C THR A 769 32.81 4.60 -19.87
N GLY A 770 31.98 3.62 -20.28
CA GLY A 770 30.76 3.82 -21.05
C GLY A 770 30.98 4.06 -22.54
N THR A 771 32.23 4.12 -23.00
CA THR A 771 32.57 4.41 -24.42
C THR A 771 32.31 3.21 -25.33
N TYR A 772 31.81 3.45 -26.54
CA TYR A 772 31.63 2.42 -27.56
C TYR A 772 32.95 1.72 -27.88
N CYS A 773 32.94 0.39 -27.83
CA CYS A 773 34.15 -0.44 -27.94
C CYS A 773 34.67 -0.63 -29.37
N GLY A 774 33.93 -0.18 -30.38
CA GLY A 774 34.31 -0.37 -31.79
C GLY A 774 34.07 -1.77 -32.35
N GLU A 775 33.42 -2.67 -31.60
CA GLU A 775 33.16 -4.06 -32.01
C GLU A 775 34.43 -4.81 -32.46
N PRO A 776 35.38 -5.03 -31.53
CA PRO A 776 36.67 -5.61 -31.84
C PRO A 776 36.55 -7.11 -32.20
N SER A 777 37.68 -7.73 -32.56
CA SER A 777 37.73 -9.15 -32.92
C SER A 777 37.19 -10.06 -31.81
N GLU A 778 36.80 -11.29 -32.18
CA GLU A 778 36.24 -12.26 -31.24
C GLU A 778 37.14 -12.55 -30.04
N THR A 779 38.46 -12.65 -30.25
CA THR A 779 39.46 -12.86 -29.17
C THR A 779 39.44 -11.73 -28.13
N VAL A 780 39.26 -10.48 -28.59
CA VAL A 780 39.17 -9.31 -27.70
C VAL A 780 37.82 -9.33 -26.97
N CYS A 781 36.72 -9.61 -27.67
CA CYS A 781 35.40 -9.77 -27.06
C CYS A 781 35.38 -10.87 -25.99
N GLN A 782 36.05 -12.00 -26.23
CA GLN A 782 36.16 -13.10 -25.28
C GLN A 782 36.97 -12.71 -24.04
N SER A 783 38.04 -11.91 -24.22
CA SER A 783 38.84 -11.37 -23.11
C SER A 783 38.02 -10.38 -22.27
N CYS A 784 37.31 -9.47 -22.94
CA CYS A 784 36.37 -8.54 -22.31
C CYS A 784 35.31 -9.26 -21.46
N LEU A 785 34.71 -10.35 -21.98
CA LEU A 785 33.73 -11.14 -21.22
C LEU A 785 34.35 -11.83 -20.00
N ARG A 786 35.58 -12.33 -20.10
CA ARG A 786 36.29 -12.95 -18.95
C ARG A 786 36.60 -11.94 -17.85
N GLU A 787 37.05 -10.75 -18.23
CA GLU A 787 37.46 -9.70 -17.29
C GLU A 787 36.26 -9.03 -16.63
N ARG A 788 35.21 -8.72 -17.40
CA ARG A 788 34.10 -7.87 -16.98
C ARG A 788 32.83 -8.64 -16.63
N GLY A 789 32.79 -9.94 -16.90
CA GLY A 789 31.62 -10.78 -16.71
C GLY A 789 30.47 -10.44 -17.68
N SER A 790 29.31 -11.03 -17.44
CA SER A 790 28.13 -10.91 -18.31
C SER A 790 27.07 -9.98 -17.71
N LYS A 791 26.53 -9.05 -18.50
CA LYS A 791 25.38 -8.21 -18.09
C LYS A 791 24.02 -8.86 -18.38
N THR A 792 24.01 -9.97 -19.12
CA THR A 792 22.78 -10.73 -19.44
C THR A 792 22.59 -11.94 -18.51
N GLY A 793 23.64 -12.32 -17.77
CA GLY A 793 23.70 -13.58 -17.02
C GLY A 793 24.06 -14.79 -17.90
N GLU A 794 24.32 -14.58 -19.19
CA GLU A 794 24.84 -15.60 -20.11
C GLU A 794 26.37 -15.65 -20.02
N HIS A 795 26.91 -16.81 -19.66
CA HIS A 795 28.35 -17.00 -19.40
C HIS A 795 29.04 -17.87 -20.46
N SER A 796 28.31 -18.32 -21.49
CA SER A 796 28.87 -19.04 -22.62
C SER A 796 29.98 -18.23 -23.29
N ALA A 797 30.98 -18.94 -23.83
CA ALA A 797 31.98 -18.33 -24.69
C ALA A 797 31.31 -17.61 -25.87
N ILE A 798 31.90 -16.51 -26.34
CA ILE A 798 31.36 -15.68 -27.43
C ILE A 798 31.02 -16.49 -28.68
N PRO A 799 31.83 -17.48 -29.14
CA PRO A 799 31.46 -18.33 -30.27
C PRO A 799 30.17 -19.13 -30.02
N VAL A 800 30.03 -19.69 -28.82
CA VAL A 800 28.86 -20.50 -28.43
C VAL A 800 27.61 -19.62 -28.31
N LEU A 801 27.73 -18.42 -27.73
CA LEU A 801 26.68 -17.42 -27.70
C LEU A 801 26.18 -17.12 -29.13
N ARG A 802 27.10 -16.76 -30.03
CA ARG A 802 26.78 -16.42 -31.43
C ARG A 802 26.16 -17.59 -32.16
N GLN A 803 26.66 -18.81 -31.97
CA GLN A 803 26.11 -20.02 -32.57
C GLN A 803 24.65 -20.27 -32.13
N LYS A 804 24.36 -20.19 -30.83
CA LYS A 804 23.00 -20.37 -30.32
C LYS A 804 22.05 -19.26 -30.77
N SER A 805 22.52 -18.01 -30.77
CA SER A 805 21.76 -16.89 -31.31
C SER A 805 21.47 -17.06 -32.79
N ALA A 806 22.45 -17.50 -33.60
CA ALA A 806 22.24 -17.79 -35.02
C ALA A 806 21.16 -18.86 -35.22
N ALA A 807 21.22 -19.96 -34.44
CA ALA A 807 20.21 -21.02 -34.50
C ALA A 807 18.78 -20.51 -34.22
N ILE A 808 18.61 -19.53 -33.32
CA ILE A 808 17.31 -18.91 -33.05
C ILE A 808 16.91 -17.95 -34.18
N LEU A 809 17.83 -17.09 -34.62
CA LEU A 809 17.53 -16.03 -35.59
C LEU A 809 17.27 -16.58 -37.00
N GLU A 810 18.00 -17.61 -37.43
CA GLU A 810 17.91 -18.18 -38.78
C GLU A 810 16.64 -19.01 -39.00
N HIS A 811 16.03 -19.53 -37.92
CA HIS A 811 14.79 -20.30 -37.99
C HIS A 811 13.53 -19.47 -37.66
N ALA A 812 13.69 -18.18 -37.31
CA ALA A 812 12.57 -17.29 -37.08
C ALA A 812 11.83 -17.00 -38.40
N GLU A 813 10.50 -16.82 -38.34
CA GLU A 813 9.74 -16.36 -39.51
C GLU A 813 10.20 -14.96 -39.94
N GLN A 814 10.48 -14.09 -38.96
CA GLN A 814 11.06 -12.78 -39.16
C GLN A 814 12.06 -12.42 -38.06
N VAL A 815 13.15 -11.77 -38.47
CA VAL A 815 14.05 -11.03 -37.58
C VAL A 815 13.90 -9.55 -37.88
N ILE A 816 13.44 -8.78 -36.88
CA ILE A 816 13.03 -7.39 -37.06
C ILE A 816 13.97 -6.48 -36.25
N ALA A 817 14.64 -5.57 -36.93
CA ALA A 817 15.47 -4.54 -36.33
C ALA A 817 14.81 -3.15 -36.47
N PRO A 818 14.95 -2.28 -35.46
CA PRO A 818 14.33 -0.95 -35.46
C PRO A 818 14.94 0.04 -36.46
N SER A 819 16.23 -0.11 -36.75
CA SER A 819 17.00 0.85 -37.52
C SER A 819 17.99 0.16 -38.45
N GLN A 820 18.42 0.87 -39.48
CA GLN A 820 19.41 0.35 -40.41
C GLN A 820 20.78 0.17 -39.74
N ASP A 821 21.17 1.05 -38.82
CA ASP A 821 22.39 0.90 -38.00
C ASP A 821 22.35 -0.40 -37.19
N THR A 822 21.24 -0.68 -36.50
CA THR A 822 21.06 -1.92 -35.73
C THR A 822 21.16 -3.15 -36.63
N ALA A 823 20.48 -3.12 -37.78
CA ALA A 823 20.50 -4.21 -38.74
C ALA A 823 21.89 -4.46 -39.35
N GLN A 824 22.62 -3.40 -39.70
CA GLN A 824 23.98 -3.51 -40.24
C GLN A 824 24.94 -4.14 -39.23
N ARG A 825 24.81 -3.81 -37.94
CA ARG A 825 25.64 -4.42 -36.89
C ARG A 825 25.36 -5.91 -36.74
N LEU A 826 24.08 -6.31 -36.75
CA LEU A 826 23.70 -7.73 -36.67
C LEU A 826 24.19 -8.54 -37.88
N ARG A 827 24.11 -7.97 -39.10
CA ARG A 827 24.58 -8.62 -40.34
C ARG A 827 26.08 -8.94 -40.35
N ARG A 828 26.88 -8.31 -39.47
CA ARG A 828 28.30 -8.65 -39.29
C ARG A 828 28.51 -10.01 -38.61
N TYR A 829 27.49 -10.51 -37.90
CA TYR A 829 27.59 -11.72 -37.09
C TYR A 829 26.62 -12.83 -37.52
N PHE A 830 25.52 -12.48 -38.21
CA PHE A 830 24.45 -13.42 -38.54
C PHE A 830 24.05 -13.31 -40.02
N SER A 831 23.70 -14.46 -40.60
CA SER A 831 23.24 -14.58 -41.99
C SER A 831 21.71 -14.49 -42.14
N ALA A 832 20.98 -14.49 -41.02
CA ALA A 832 19.52 -14.40 -41.03
C ALA A 832 19.03 -13.15 -41.78
N PRO A 833 17.91 -13.23 -42.55
CA PRO A 833 17.33 -12.06 -43.19
C PRO A 833 16.77 -11.11 -42.14
N ILE A 834 17.29 -9.87 -42.10
CA ILE A 834 16.90 -8.85 -41.12
C ILE A 834 16.05 -7.77 -41.80
N ASN A 835 14.79 -7.71 -41.39
CA ASN A 835 13.83 -6.69 -41.80
C ASN A 835 14.00 -5.45 -40.94
N VAL A 836 14.06 -4.27 -41.58
CA VAL A 836 14.14 -3.00 -40.86
C VAL A 836 12.75 -2.41 -40.77
N ILE A 837 12.17 -2.40 -39.56
CA ILE A 837 10.85 -1.84 -39.28
C ILE A 837 10.98 -0.92 -38.07
N PRO A 838 10.87 0.41 -38.27
CA PRO A 838 10.81 1.40 -37.19
C PRO A 838 9.79 1.05 -36.11
N TRP A 839 10.13 1.26 -34.83
CA TRP A 839 9.19 1.08 -33.72
C TRP A 839 8.05 2.11 -33.70
N GLU A 840 8.30 3.27 -34.30
CA GLU A 840 7.37 4.39 -34.38
C GLU A 840 7.44 4.98 -35.79
N ILE A 841 6.31 5.51 -36.26
CA ILE A 841 6.26 6.27 -37.51
C ILE A 841 7.11 7.55 -37.32
N LEU A 842 8.02 7.80 -38.25
CA LEU A 842 8.89 8.97 -38.19
C LEU A 842 8.15 10.18 -38.79
N PRO A 843 7.98 11.28 -38.02
CA PRO A 843 7.46 12.54 -38.56
C PRO A 843 8.51 13.27 -39.40
N ASP A 844 8.09 14.19 -40.27
CA ASP A 844 8.99 15.18 -40.88
C ASP A 844 9.13 16.37 -39.92
N LEU A 845 10.36 16.66 -39.49
CA LEU A 845 10.69 17.61 -38.43
C LEU A 845 11.71 18.66 -38.88
N ARG A 846 11.88 18.84 -40.20
CA ARG A 846 12.82 19.81 -40.75
C ARG A 846 12.50 21.26 -40.37
N GLU A 847 11.26 21.53 -39.98
CA GLU A 847 10.82 22.84 -39.49
C GLU A 847 11.30 23.15 -38.06
N ILE A 848 11.63 22.13 -37.26
CA ILE A 848 12.17 22.34 -35.90
C ILE A 848 13.60 22.83 -36.01
N THR A 849 13.82 24.09 -35.63
CA THR A 849 15.12 24.78 -35.74
C THR A 849 15.63 25.27 -34.38
N PHE A 850 16.94 25.48 -34.28
CA PHE A 850 17.57 25.99 -33.06
C PHE A 850 17.28 27.50 -32.90
N PRO A 851 16.71 27.95 -31.76
CA PRO A 851 16.42 29.36 -31.57
C PRO A 851 17.70 30.19 -31.38
N ALA A 852 17.75 31.36 -32.01
CA ALA A 852 18.78 32.36 -31.76
C ALA A 852 18.71 32.87 -30.30
N LEU A 853 19.85 33.26 -29.72
CA LEU A 853 19.93 33.77 -28.35
C LEU A 853 20.42 35.21 -28.30
N PRO A 854 19.79 36.05 -27.46
CA PRO A 854 20.37 37.34 -27.08
C PRO A 854 21.70 37.12 -26.34
N ALA A 855 22.73 37.91 -26.67
CA ALA A 855 24.08 37.78 -26.11
C ALA A 855 24.16 37.89 -24.56
N SER A 856 23.12 38.42 -23.91
CA SER A 856 23.05 38.66 -22.46
C SER A 856 22.47 37.50 -21.63
N ARG A 857 21.97 36.43 -22.26
CA ARG A 857 21.29 35.32 -21.56
C ARG A 857 22.18 34.06 -21.51
N LYS A 858 22.18 33.36 -20.36
CA LYS A 858 22.77 32.02 -20.22
C LYS A 858 21.97 30.99 -21.01
N ARG A 859 22.64 30.10 -21.75
CA ARG A 859 22.02 28.98 -22.46
C ARG A 859 21.57 27.89 -21.49
N ILE A 860 20.34 27.42 -21.60
CA ILE A 860 19.81 26.33 -20.75
C ILE A 860 19.57 25.10 -21.62
N ILE A 861 20.36 24.06 -21.40
CA ILE A 861 20.34 22.83 -22.21
C ILE A 861 19.71 21.71 -21.38
N GLY A 862 18.65 21.13 -21.92
CA GLY A 862 17.99 19.99 -21.32
C GLY A 862 18.74 18.68 -21.60
N ILE A 863 18.71 17.78 -20.63
CA ILE A 863 19.09 16.38 -20.77
C ILE A 863 17.88 15.59 -20.26
N LEU A 864 17.42 14.58 -21.00
CA LEU A 864 16.20 13.85 -20.66
C LEU A 864 16.49 12.36 -20.43
N GLY A 865 15.97 11.81 -19.33
CA GLY A 865 15.99 10.39 -19.04
C GLY A 865 16.85 9.98 -17.84
N ALA A 866 16.92 8.66 -17.62
CA ALA A 866 17.85 8.07 -16.65
C ALA A 866 19.25 7.95 -17.28
N ILE A 867 20.24 8.64 -16.72
CA ILE A 867 21.59 8.75 -17.30
C ILE A 867 22.58 7.82 -16.60
N SER A 868 22.80 6.68 -17.23
CA SER A 868 23.86 5.72 -16.91
C SER A 868 25.20 6.08 -17.59
N THR A 869 26.22 5.28 -17.32
CA THR A 869 27.57 5.44 -17.89
C THR A 869 27.57 5.51 -19.41
N GLU A 870 26.90 4.56 -20.07
CA GLU A 870 26.77 4.44 -21.52
C GLU A 870 25.89 5.53 -22.13
N LYS A 871 24.94 6.07 -21.36
CA LYS A 871 24.14 7.24 -21.74
C LYS A 871 24.86 8.56 -21.55
N GLY A 872 26.17 8.52 -21.29
CA GLY A 872 27.04 9.69 -21.32
C GLY A 872 27.24 10.38 -19.98
N PHE A 873 27.03 9.72 -18.84
CA PHE A 873 27.26 10.32 -17.50
C PHE A 873 28.63 11.02 -17.40
N TYR A 874 29.71 10.33 -17.76
CA TYR A 874 31.06 10.90 -17.72
C TYR A 874 31.26 12.06 -18.70
N GLN A 875 30.54 12.06 -19.83
CA GLN A 875 30.58 13.17 -20.79
C GLN A 875 29.93 14.42 -20.21
N ILE A 876 28.76 14.28 -19.58
CA ILE A 876 28.07 15.39 -18.92
C ILE A 876 28.92 15.93 -17.78
N LEU A 877 29.47 15.05 -16.94
CA LEU A 877 30.30 15.46 -15.81
C LEU A 877 31.55 16.23 -16.26
N ALA A 878 32.23 15.75 -17.30
CA ALA A 878 33.39 16.43 -17.88
C ALA A 878 33.02 17.78 -18.49
N LEU A 879 31.91 17.86 -19.25
CA LEU A 879 31.39 19.10 -19.82
C LEU A 879 30.99 20.11 -18.73
N ALA A 880 30.27 19.67 -17.69
CA ALA A 880 29.84 20.52 -16.59
C ALA A 880 31.02 21.09 -15.81
N ARG A 881 32.05 20.28 -15.52
CA ARG A 881 33.30 20.73 -14.91
C ARG A 881 34.04 21.73 -15.80
N PHE A 882 34.15 21.44 -17.09
CA PHE A 882 34.80 22.34 -18.05
C PHE A 882 34.06 23.69 -18.16
N ILE A 883 32.72 23.67 -18.19
CA ILE A 883 31.88 24.87 -18.19
C ILE A 883 32.07 25.67 -16.90
N ALA A 884 32.07 25.02 -15.73
CA ALA A 884 32.27 25.66 -14.44
C ALA A 884 33.66 26.33 -14.35
N GLN A 885 34.71 25.60 -14.74
CA GLN A 885 36.11 26.07 -14.68
C GLN A 885 36.37 27.27 -15.59
N ASN A 886 35.70 27.34 -16.74
CA ASN A 886 35.91 28.39 -17.74
C ASN A 886 34.79 29.44 -17.79
N ALA A 887 33.85 29.39 -16.83
CA ALA A 887 32.71 30.29 -16.72
C ALA A 887 31.88 30.46 -18.02
N PHE A 888 31.69 29.37 -18.78
CA PHE A 888 30.86 29.41 -19.99
C PHE A 888 29.39 29.71 -19.61
N PRO A 889 28.66 30.52 -20.40
CA PRO A 889 27.28 30.86 -20.10
C PRO A 889 26.32 29.72 -20.50
N ILE A 890 26.50 28.53 -19.95
CA ILE A 890 25.68 27.33 -20.16
C ILE A 890 25.24 26.73 -18.82
N GLU A 891 23.99 26.29 -18.73
CA GLU A 891 23.43 25.50 -17.64
C GLU A 891 22.83 24.21 -18.18
N PHE A 892 22.99 23.11 -17.44
CA PHE A 892 22.31 21.86 -17.76
C PHE A 892 21.12 21.63 -16.83
N VAL A 893 20.03 21.13 -17.39
CA VAL A 893 18.86 20.67 -16.64
C VAL A 893 18.60 19.21 -17.01
N LEU A 894 18.92 18.31 -16.09
CA LEU A 894 18.60 16.90 -16.20
C LEU A 894 17.16 16.65 -15.73
N ILE A 895 16.26 16.46 -16.69
CA ILE A 895 14.91 15.95 -16.45
C ILE A 895 15.01 14.44 -16.29
N GLY A 896 15.08 13.97 -15.05
CA GLY A 896 15.43 12.59 -14.72
C GLY A 896 16.42 12.51 -13.58
N TYR A 897 17.19 11.43 -13.57
CA TYR A 897 18.22 11.15 -12.57
C TYR A 897 19.41 10.49 -13.26
N SER A 898 20.54 10.43 -12.57
CA SER A 898 21.77 9.82 -13.05
C SER A 898 22.26 8.73 -12.11
N CYS A 899 23.26 7.96 -12.55
CA CYS A 899 23.94 7.00 -11.69
C CYS A 899 24.70 7.64 -10.50
N ASN A 900 24.95 8.95 -10.54
CA ASN A 900 25.53 9.71 -9.42
C ASN A 900 25.12 11.19 -9.47
N ASP A 901 23.93 11.48 -8.94
CA ASP A 901 23.35 12.83 -8.93
C ASP A 901 24.22 13.83 -8.18
N ASN A 902 24.82 13.43 -7.05
CA ASN A 902 25.66 14.29 -6.22
C ASN A 902 26.84 14.87 -7.00
N ALA A 903 27.56 14.03 -7.74
CA ALA A 903 28.72 14.48 -8.53
C ALA A 903 28.36 15.52 -9.60
N LEU A 904 27.14 15.47 -10.15
CA LEU A 904 26.65 16.47 -11.10
C LEU A 904 26.20 17.75 -10.39
N LEU A 905 25.47 17.65 -9.28
CA LEU A 905 25.02 18.80 -8.50
C LEU A 905 26.19 19.61 -7.93
N GLU A 906 27.25 18.94 -7.48
CA GLU A 906 28.49 19.57 -6.96
C GLU A 906 29.20 20.45 -7.99
N THR A 907 28.93 20.29 -9.29
CA THR A 907 29.51 21.16 -10.32
C THR A 907 28.94 22.58 -10.31
N GLY A 908 27.77 22.79 -9.70
CA GLY A 908 27.04 24.06 -9.72
C GLY A 908 26.43 24.44 -11.09
N VAL A 909 26.63 23.62 -12.12
CA VAL A 909 26.17 23.86 -13.51
C VAL A 909 24.95 23.01 -13.87
N VAL A 910 24.70 21.93 -13.13
CA VAL A 910 23.63 20.96 -13.42
C VAL A 910 22.51 21.05 -12.38
N LYS A 911 21.26 21.13 -12.85
CA LYS A 911 20.04 20.96 -12.03
C LYS A 911 19.40 19.61 -12.35
N ILE A 912 18.84 18.94 -11.34
CA ILE A 912 18.25 17.59 -11.50
C ILE A 912 16.81 17.58 -10.99
N THR A 913 15.86 17.04 -11.75
CA THR A 913 14.44 17.03 -11.36
C THR A 913 13.99 15.75 -10.64
N GLY A 914 14.79 14.68 -10.72
CA GLY A 914 14.42 13.34 -10.26
C GLY A 914 13.55 12.58 -11.28
N LYS A 915 13.04 11.41 -10.89
CA LYS A 915 12.13 10.60 -11.75
C LYS A 915 10.95 11.45 -12.23
N TYR A 916 10.58 11.35 -13.51
CA TYR A 916 9.51 12.13 -14.14
C TYR A 916 8.51 11.22 -14.85
N LYS A 917 7.28 11.71 -15.04
CA LYS A 917 6.26 11.15 -15.94
C LYS A 917 6.26 11.91 -17.26
N GLU A 918 5.93 11.23 -18.36
CA GLU A 918 6.03 11.80 -19.72
C GLU A 918 5.27 13.14 -19.88
N PHE A 919 4.08 13.28 -19.26
CA PHE A 919 3.30 14.52 -19.34
C PHE A 919 3.95 15.72 -18.60
N GLU A 920 4.93 15.48 -17.71
CA GLU A 920 5.63 16.54 -16.98
C GLU A 920 6.75 17.20 -17.80
N ILE A 921 7.16 16.60 -18.94
CA ILE A 921 8.28 17.09 -19.76
C ILE A 921 8.05 18.56 -20.17
N LYS A 922 6.86 18.87 -20.69
CA LYS A 922 6.49 20.24 -21.10
C LYS A 922 6.56 21.22 -19.93
N HIS A 923 6.05 20.82 -18.76
CA HIS A 923 6.11 21.64 -17.55
C HIS A 923 7.56 21.97 -17.16
N PHE A 924 8.47 20.99 -17.21
CA PHE A 924 9.87 21.24 -16.88
C PHE A 924 10.58 22.12 -17.91
N ILE A 925 10.26 21.97 -19.20
CA ILE A 925 10.77 22.84 -20.25
C ILE A 925 10.40 24.30 -19.99
N GLU A 926 9.14 24.57 -19.65
CA GLU A 926 8.64 25.91 -19.34
C GLU A 926 9.25 26.44 -18.02
N LYS A 927 9.23 25.63 -16.96
CA LYS A 927 9.75 25.97 -15.63
C LYS A 927 11.22 26.39 -15.67
N PHE A 928 12.05 25.62 -16.39
CA PHE A 928 13.48 25.89 -16.48
C PHE A 928 13.86 26.70 -17.72
N ARG A 929 12.89 27.05 -18.59
CA ARG A 929 13.12 27.76 -19.86
C ARG A 929 14.18 27.09 -20.72
N ILE A 930 14.07 25.78 -20.89
CA ILE A 930 15.02 24.97 -21.68
C ILE A 930 14.97 25.39 -23.15
N ASP A 931 16.14 25.72 -23.71
CA ASP A 931 16.28 26.21 -25.07
C ASP A 931 16.23 25.04 -26.07
N TRP A 932 17.01 23.98 -25.83
CA TRP A 932 17.03 22.71 -26.58
C TRP A 932 17.64 21.59 -25.74
N PHE A 933 17.74 20.39 -26.32
CA PHE A 933 18.24 19.21 -25.64
C PHE A 933 19.54 18.66 -26.22
N PHE A 934 20.31 17.99 -25.36
CA PHE A 934 21.47 17.20 -25.72
C PHE A 934 21.27 15.78 -25.20
N LEU A 935 21.38 14.78 -26.08
CA LEU A 935 21.37 13.36 -25.71
C LEU A 935 22.81 12.83 -25.83
N PRO A 936 23.53 12.68 -24.70
CA PRO A 936 24.95 12.40 -24.68
C PRO A 936 25.29 10.91 -24.81
N SER A 937 24.38 10.09 -25.31
CA SER A 937 24.61 8.65 -25.44
C SER A 937 25.81 8.36 -26.32
N ILE A 938 26.78 7.65 -25.76
CA ILE A 938 28.06 7.30 -26.39
C ILE A 938 28.12 5.83 -26.80
N TRP A 939 26.96 5.19 -26.85
CA TRP A 939 26.75 3.84 -27.32
C TRP A 939 25.74 3.84 -28.48
N PRO A 940 25.77 2.84 -29.37
CA PRO A 940 24.86 2.79 -30.51
C PRO A 940 23.45 2.39 -30.06
N GLU A 941 22.68 3.34 -29.51
CA GLU A 941 21.28 3.10 -29.16
C GLU A 941 20.51 2.50 -30.34
N THR A 942 19.68 1.49 -30.07
CA THR A 942 18.88 0.82 -31.10
C THR A 942 17.66 1.62 -31.55
N TRP A 943 17.15 2.56 -30.75
CA TRP A 943 16.01 3.42 -31.15
C TRP A 943 15.95 4.81 -30.49
N SER A 944 15.88 4.87 -29.15
CA SER A 944 15.64 6.07 -28.32
C SER A 944 14.22 6.68 -28.37
N TYR A 945 13.34 6.22 -27.46
CA TYR A 945 12.02 6.87 -27.24
C TYR A 945 12.13 8.29 -26.68
N VAL A 946 13.23 8.59 -25.98
CA VAL A 946 13.52 9.93 -25.45
C VAL A 946 13.58 10.95 -26.58
N LEU A 947 14.18 10.61 -27.73
CA LEU A 947 14.21 11.47 -28.90
C LEU A 947 12.79 11.79 -29.42
N THR A 948 11.92 10.78 -29.49
CA THR A 948 10.51 10.97 -29.88
C THR A 948 9.79 11.93 -28.94
N GLN A 949 9.98 11.77 -27.62
CA GLN A 949 9.36 12.64 -26.61
C GLN A 949 9.78 14.10 -26.75
N LEU A 950 11.04 14.36 -27.11
CA LEU A 950 11.57 15.71 -27.31
C LEU A 950 11.02 16.37 -28.58
N TRP A 951 10.83 15.59 -29.63
CA TRP A 951 10.19 16.07 -30.86
C TRP A 951 8.71 16.37 -30.68
N MET A 952 7.99 15.59 -29.85
CA MET A 952 6.58 15.87 -29.52
C MET A 952 6.36 17.20 -28.77
N VAL A 953 7.42 17.75 -28.16
CA VAL A 953 7.40 19.08 -27.51
C VAL A 953 8.12 20.13 -28.35
N GLU A 954 8.34 19.86 -29.64
CA GLU A 954 8.87 20.77 -30.65
C GLU A 954 10.26 21.36 -30.29
N LYS A 955 11.11 20.56 -29.62
CA LYS A 955 12.46 20.98 -29.25
C LYS A 955 13.52 20.30 -30.13
N PRO A 956 14.49 21.07 -30.67
CA PRO A 956 15.60 20.48 -31.40
C PRO A 956 16.54 19.75 -30.45
N VAL A 957 17.23 18.75 -30.98
CA VAL A 957 18.08 17.85 -30.19
C VAL A 957 19.47 17.71 -30.82
N ILE A 958 20.51 17.78 -29.99
CA ILE A 958 21.89 17.48 -30.40
C ILE A 958 22.22 16.06 -29.95
N VAL A 959 22.79 15.25 -30.85
CA VAL A 959 23.20 13.87 -30.58
C VAL A 959 24.59 13.59 -31.12
N TYR A 960 25.28 12.60 -30.56
CA TYR A 960 26.49 12.06 -31.18
C TYR A 960 26.17 11.24 -32.42
N ASP A 961 27.12 11.19 -33.36
CA ASP A 961 27.01 10.40 -34.59
C ASP A 961 27.21 8.90 -34.34
N ILE A 962 26.26 8.28 -33.66
CA ILE A 962 26.25 6.87 -33.35
C ILE A 962 24.82 6.35 -33.15
N GLY A 963 24.52 5.17 -33.67
CA GLY A 963 23.25 4.48 -33.42
C GLY A 963 22.04 5.10 -34.11
N ALA A 964 20.87 4.61 -33.73
CA ALA A 964 19.58 5.04 -34.26
C ALA A 964 19.25 6.52 -34.02
N PRO A 965 19.63 7.20 -32.90
CA PRO A 965 19.35 8.63 -32.75
C PRO A 965 19.92 9.49 -33.88
N ALA A 966 21.16 9.21 -34.30
CA ALA A 966 21.79 9.90 -35.41
C ALA A 966 21.14 9.55 -36.75
N GLU A 967 20.85 8.27 -37.00
CA GLU A 967 20.11 7.82 -38.19
C GLU A 967 18.75 8.53 -38.32
N ARG A 968 17.99 8.60 -37.23
CA ARG A 968 16.66 9.21 -37.19
C ARG A 968 16.71 10.72 -37.43
N ILE A 969 17.68 11.44 -36.88
CA ILE A 969 17.86 12.87 -37.18
C ILE A 969 18.21 13.09 -38.66
N ARG A 970 19.01 12.21 -39.30
CA ARG A 970 19.27 12.31 -40.75
C ARG A 970 18.00 12.15 -41.59
N GLN A 971 17.10 11.26 -41.19
CA GLN A 971 15.87 10.97 -41.93
C GLN A 971 14.80 12.04 -41.70
N ALA A 972 14.53 12.38 -40.43
CA ALA A 972 13.42 13.23 -40.01
C ALA A 972 13.80 14.72 -39.86
N GLY A 973 15.07 15.07 -39.67
CA GLY A 973 15.47 16.41 -39.24
C GLY A 973 15.33 16.59 -37.72
N GLY A 974 14.92 17.79 -37.28
CA GLY A 974 14.64 18.10 -35.87
C GLY A 974 15.84 18.07 -34.92
N GLY A 975 17.07 18.19 -35.44
CA GLY A 975 18.27 18.13 -34.60
C GLY A 975 19.59 18.35 -35.33
N LEU A 976 20.69 18.18 -34.60
CA LEU A 976 22.07 18.29 -35.07
C LEU A 976 22.88 17.06 -34.65
N ILE A 977 23.69 16.54 -35.58
CA ILE A 977 24.56 15.39 -35.34
C ILE A 977 26.01 15.87 -35.24
N VAL A 978 26.69 15.49 -34.16
CA VAL A 978 28.10 15.83 -33.92
C VAL A 978 28.98 14.58 -33.81
N PRO A 979 30.25 14.62 -34.25
CA PRO A 979 31.19 13.50 -34.09
C PRO A 979 31.29 12.99 -32.64
N LEU A 980 31.34 11.68 -32.47
CA LEU A 980 31.39 11.01 -31.16
C LEU A 980 32.60 11.43 -30.30
N HIS A 981 33.76 11.64 -30.92
CA HIS A 981 35.02 11.97 -30.23
C HIS A 981 35.40 13.46 -30.34
N MET A 982 34.40 14.34 -30.43
CA MET A 982 34.64 15.78 -30.51
C MET A 982 35.29 16.32 -29.21
N PRO A 983 36.37 17.13 -29.29
CA PRO A 983 36.94 17.79 -28.12
C PRO A 983 35.91 18.66 -27.38
N TYR A 984 35.93 18.62 -26.04
CA TYR A 984 34.95 19.34 -25.21
C TYR A 984 34.87 20.83 -25.49
N SER A 985 36.00 21.49 -25.77
CA SER A 985 36.04 22.91 -26.14
C SER A 985 35.16 23.22 -27.37
N ARG A 986 35.21 22.35 -28.38
CA ARG A 986 34.41 22.49 -29.60
C ARG A 986 32.95 22.10 -29.36
N LEU A 987 32.71 21.05 -28.57
CA LEU A 987 31.36 20.61 -28.23
C LEU A 987 30.61 21.66 -27.41
N VAL A 988 31.24 22.28 -26.42
CA VAL A 988 30.67 23.39 -25.63
C VAL A 988 30.32 24.57 -26.53
N TRP A 989 31.16 24.89 -27.51
CA TRP A 989 30.87 25.95 -28.47
C TRP A 989 29.62 25.64 -29.32
N ILE A 990 29.48 24.41 -29.81
CA ILE A 990 28.27 23.96 -30.55
C ILE A 990 27.03 23.95 -29.64
N LEU A 991 27.18 23.43 -28.41
CA LEU A 991 26.11 23.39 -27.42
C LEU A 991 25.66 24.80 -27.01
N HIS A 992 26.51 25.82 -27.13
CA HIS A 992 26.16 27.21 -26.89
C HIS A 992 25.46 27.86 -28.10
N ASP A 993 25.95 27.61 -29.32
CA ASP A 993 25.49 28.25 -30.56
C ASP A 993 25.51 27.29 -31.76
N PRO A 994 24.54 26.37 -31.87
CA PRO A 994 24.49 25.35 -32.91
C PRO A 994 24.17 25.93 -34.30
N VAL A 995 23.51 27.10 -34.37
CA VAL A 995 23.18 27.78 -35.63
C VAL A 995 24.46 28.20 -36.36
N LYS A 996 25.44 28.77 -35.64
CA LYS A 996 26.73 29.12 -36.25
C LYS A 996 27.48 27.89 -36.77
N PHE A 997 27.39 26.76 -36.08
CA PHE A 997 27.99 25.52 -36.57
C PHE A 997 27.33 25.04 -37.87
N GLN A 998 26.01 25.13 -37.98
CA GLN A 998 25.27 24.78 -39.19
C GLN A 998 25.65 25.68 -40.38
N GLN A 999 25.90 26.98 -40.15
CA GLN A 999 26.30 27.93 -41.19
C GLN A 999 27.76 27.74 -41.69
N ILE A 1000 28.64 27.18 -40.86
CA ILE A 1000 30.06 26.95 -41.20
C ILE A 1000 30.26 25.64 -41.96
N ARG A 1001 29.31 24.70 -41.92
CA ARG A 1001 29.32 23.49 -42.78
C ARG A 1001 28.84 23.86 -44.18
N PRO A 1002 29.69 23.82 -45.22
CA PRO A 1002 29.19 23.87 -46.59
C PRO A 1002 28.37 22.61 -46.86
N GLU A 1003 27.25 22.75 -47.56
CA GLU A 1003 26.52 21.65 -48.18
C GLU A 1003 27.47 20.84 -49.08
N ASN A 1004 27.99 19.72 -48.57
CA ASN A 1004 28.57 18.68 -49.39
C ASN A 1004 28.51 17.37 -48.61
N ASN A 1005 27.50 16.55 -48.91
CA ASN A 1005 27.53 15.10 -48.72
C ASN A 1005 26.42 14.41 -49.52
N SER A 1006 26.29 14.76 -50.80
CA SER A 1006 26.01 13.76 -51.82
C SER A 1006 27.37 13.20 -52.26
N SER A 1007 27.61 11.91 -52.04
CA SER A 1007 28.80 11.11 -52.40
C SER A 1007 30.09 11.23 -51.55
N ARG A 1008 30.19 10.41 -50.50
CA ARG A 1008 31.13 9.26 -50.39
C ARG A 1008 31.03 8.57 -49.03
#